data_AF-A0A077Z078-F1
#
_entry.id   AF-A0A077Z078-F1
#
_cell.length_a   1.000
_cell.length_b   1.000
_cell.length_c   1.000
_cell.angle_alpha   90.00
_cell.angle_beta   90.00
_cell.angle_gamma   90.00
#
_symmetry.space_group_name_H-M   'P 1'
#
loop_
_entity.id
_entity.type
_entity.pdbx_description
1 polymer ?
#
loop_
_entity_poly.entity_id
_entity_poly.type
_entity_poly.pdbx_seq_one_letter_code
_entity_poly.pdbx_strand_id
1 'polypeptide(L)'
;MTISYTKECATVSLGNFLRLLFRWRGSIYKILLRETLIFTVVYYLINILYWYILDEENKVKFEHVATYFSFKNLELPLTFIMGFFVNQVYSRWSSNFKSLPWIDSMMIRAAISIHGLDERGRLLRRTLARYINLCCVIVLRDVSAVVKKRFPTWDHLVKTGIMTESEVMEYLMECKLHKEVYMYFLPLQWACNLVVKARKEERIDSDLMMVKLMQEIMKVRNSVATLIAYNWISLPLVYTQVVTIATHSFFVTNLIARQSTYSAGDREIESYFPAILLIQFLFYMGWLKVAEVLIIPFGEDDDDFEINYIVDRNVQVSYLMVDDYYGKIPTLGRDKHWFEEVTTIPHTVASMGLKRKPFAPSTADLKYFLQKIMTVTYSSSCSTATLSSFSRLLLLWRGSVYKIIFKDLFIFLAIYYTLNLTYHHCFTEKQQQNFKAVSVLFMKGNELIPITFVLSFFVDQVAKRWWKIFLTISWPDRAASIVSLYIKGTDERGRMIRRTLVRYINLSTLFVLRDISTAVKKRFPTMEHLVHSGFITETELSIFSEKVATYDDKVYMFWLPLQWACNLVTKAKKEERIESDLQYKTVMNEILAIRGNIGKLSLLDWVPVPLVYTQVVTIAVYSFFCLCLLSRQFNAGSKALESINVPFFVILEFIFYIGLLKVAQVLLNPFGEDDDDFELNYIIDRNLQLCYLVVDEYHGRVPAVGVTAGEPHGETAVAQRKVSHKRTPFKPSTAELRIPLRLQAVVEQAVSLQKRQEGQRPKMADVVNQVMRLRRIQQDITKNNGSV
;
A
#
# COMPACT_ATOMS: atom_id res chain seq x y z
N MET A 1 9.51 -12.89 -13.85
CA MET A 1 8.68 -11.68 -13.96
C MET A 1 7.77 -11.68 -12.76
N THR A 2 7.75 -10.58 -12.01
CA THR A 2 6.93 -10.43 -10.82
C THR A 2 5.46 -10.59 -11.20
N ILE A 3 4.75 -11.48 -10.52
CA ILE A 3 3.36 -11.81 -10.89
C ILE A 3 2.41 -10.84 -10.19
N SER A 4 1.97 -9.83 -10.93
CA SER A 4 0.91 -8.95 -10.43
C SER A 4 -0.42 -9.68 -10.38
N TYR A 5 -1.12 -9.54 -9.26
CA TYR A 5 -2.50 -10.00 -9.07
C TYR A 5 -3.40 -8.92 -8.42
N THR A 6 -2.90 -7.68 -8.33
CA THR A 6 -3.59 -6.57 -7.67
C THR A 6 -4.98 -6.34 -8.28
N LYS A 7 -5.09 -6.44 -9.61
CA LYS A 7 -6.34 -6.28 -10.35
C LYS A 7 -7.41 -7.31 -9.95
N GLU A 8 -7.03 -8.55 -9.69
CA GLU A 8 -7.94 -9.62 -9.25
C GLU A 8 -8.49 -9.38 -7.85
N CYS A 9 -7.84 -8.52 -7.07
CA CYS A 9 -8.25 -8.10 -5.74
C CYS A 9 -8.96 -6.74 -5.69
N ALA A 10 -9.30 -6.13 -6.84
CA ALA A 10 -9.91 -4.79 -6.89
C ALA A 10 -11.35 -4.70 -6.34
N THR A 11 -12.02 -5.81 -6.15
CA THR A 11 -13.28 -5.86 -5.40
C THR A 11 -13.31 -7.16 -4.62
N VAL A 12 -13.79 -7.14 -3.38
CA VAL A 12 -14.01 -8.35 -2.61
C VAL A 12 -15.26 -9.04 -3.12
N SER A 13 -15.05 -10.16 -3.82
CA SER A 13 -16.13 -11.07 -4.20
C SER A 13 -15.86 -12.51 -3.79
N LEU A 14 -16.92 -13.32 -3.83
CA LEU A 14 -16.89 -14.74 -3.57
C LEU A 14 -15.82 -15.42 -4.45
N GLY A 15 -14.88 -16.12 -3.82
CA GLY A 15 -13.89 -16.95 -4.50
C GLY A 15 -12.68 -16.23 -5.13
N ASN A 16 -12.44 -14.93 -4.92
CA ASN A 16 -11.27 -14.27 -5.54
C ASN A 16 -9.93 -14.84 -5.04
N PHE A 17 -9.76 -14.98 -3.73
CA PHE A 17 -8.57 -15.66 -3.18
C PHE A 17 -8.50 -17.14 -3.56
N LEU A 18 -9.64 -17.82 -3.71
CA LEU A 18 -9.67 -19.18 -4.25
C LEU A 18 -9.16 -19.24 -5.69
N ARG A 19 -9.54 -18.26 -6.54
CA ARG A 19 -8.99 -18.16 -7.92
C ARG A 19 -7.49 -17.95 -7.92
N LEU A 20 -6.96 -17.22 -6.93
CA LEU A 20 -5.51 -17.05 -6.79
C LEU A 20 -4.81 -18.37 -6.51
N LEU A 21 -5.43 -19.32 -5.80
CA LEU A 21 -4.86 -20.66 -5.60
C LEU A 21 -4.60 -21.35 -6.95
N PHE A 22 -5.50 -21.24 -7.92
CA PHE A 22 -5.36 -21.92 -9.21
C PHE A 22 -4.33 -21.30 -10.18
N ARG A 23 -3.62 -20.24 -9.78
CA ARG A 23 -2.48 -19.74 -10.56
C ARG A 23 -1.28 -20.68 -10.38
N TRP A 24 -0.58 -21.00 -11.46
CA TRP A 24 0.59 -21.89 -11.42
C TRP A 24 1.92 -21.16 -11.22
N ARG A 25 2.17 -20.09 -11.98
CA ARG A 25 3.39 -19.28 -11.80
C ARG A 25 3.30 -18.50 -10.49
N GLY A 26 4.41 -18.41 -9.75
CA GLY A 26 4.52 -17.79 -8.42
C GLY A 26 3.68 -18.47 -7.35
N SER A 27 3.30 -19.72 -7.60
CA SER A 27 2.39 -20.45 -6.73
C SER A 27 3.10 -21.35 -5.74
N ILE A 28 2.46 -21.54 -4.60
CA ILE A 28 2.81 -22.54 -3.60
C ILE A 28 2.91 -23.95 -4.19
N TYR A 29 2.04 -24.29 -5.14
CA TYR A 29 2.03 -25.62 -5.75
C TYR A 29 3.29 -25.85 -6.58
N LYS A 30 3.72 -24.84 -7.36
CA LYS A 30 4.94 -24.92 -8.18
C LYS A 30 6.18 -25.13 -7.30
N ILE A 31 6.28 -24.37 -6.21
CA ILE A 31 7.48 -24.40 -5.34
C ILE A 31 7.50 -25.58 -4.36
N LEU A 32 6.35 -26.18 -4.04
CA LEU A 32 6.28 -27.35 -3.16
C LEU A 32 6.21 -28.69 -3.90
N LEU A 33 6.02 -28.68 -5.22
CA LEU A 33 5.73 -29.91 -5.98
C LEU A 33 6.73 -31.03 -5.69
N ARG A 34 8.03 -30.72 -5.65
CA ARG A 34 9.09 -31.71 -5.43
C ARG A 34 9.08 -32.23 -4.01
N GLU A 35 9.03 -31.34 -3.03
CA GLU A 35 9.01 -31.65 -1.61
C GLU A 35 7.76 -32.46 -1.23
N THR A 36 6.59 -32.09 -1.75
CA THR A 36 5.34 -32.84 -1.54
C THR A 36 5.42 -34.23 -2.17
N LEU A 37 6.00 -34.37 -3.37
CA LEU A 37 6.18 -35.68 -4.00
C LEU A 37 7.11 -36.57 -3.17
N ILE A 38 8.28 -36.06 -2.77
CA ILE A 38 9.24 -36.79 -1.95
C ILE A 38 8.61 -37.20 -0.62
N PHE A 39 7.95 -36.26 0.07
CA PHE A 39 7.28 -36.53 1.33
C PHE A 39 6.22 -37.63 1.19
N THR A 40 5.41 -37.58 0.14
CA THR A 40 4.37 -38.58 -0.14
C THR A 40 4.99 -39.95 -0.43
N VAL A 41 6.03 -40.02 -1.26
CA VAL A 41 6.73 -41.28 -1.56
C VAL A 41 7.34 -41.87 -0.29
N VAL A 42 8.04 -41.07 0.52
CA VAL A 42 8.66 -41.56 1.77
C VAL A 42 7.60 -42.02 2.77
N TYR A 43 6.47 -41.31 2.87
CA TYR A 43 5.34 -41.74 3.71
C TYR A 43 4.87 -43.15 3.35
N TYR A 44 4.65 -43.42 2.06
CA TYR A 44 4.19 -44.72 1.59
C TYR A 44 5.27 -45.80 1.66
N LEU A 45 6.56 -45.46 1.52
CA LEU A 45 7.66 -46.41 1.73
C LEU A 45 7.72 -46.89 3.20
N ILE A 46 7.56 -45.97 4.15
CA ILE A 46 7.50 -46.32 5.59
C ILE A 46 6.23 -47.13 5.89
N ASN A 47 5.11 -46.78 5.24
CA ASN A 47 3.88 -47.55 5.36
C ASN A 47 4.07 -48.99 4.89
N ILE A 48 4.67 -49.20 3.70
CA ILE A 48 4.98 -50.52 3.17
C ILE A 48 5.94 -51.29 4.08
N LEU A 49 6.97 -50.62 4.61
CA LEU A 49 7.92 -51.20 5.57
C LEU A 49 7.18 -51.76 6.79
N TYR A 50 6.30 -50.96 7.41
CA TYR A 50 5.55 -51.39 8.58
C TYR A 50 4.60 -52.56 8.29
N TRP A 51 3.82 -52.49 7.21
CA TRP A 51 2.77 -53.47 6.95
C TRP A 51 3.27 -54.79 6.35
N TYR A 52 4.33 -54.76 5.53
CA TYR A 52 4.73 -55.92 4.71
C TYR A 52 6.12 -56.46 5.01
N ILE A 53 6.97 -55.71 5.75
CA ILE A 53 8.38 -56.09 5.95
C ILE A 53 8.68 -56.37 7.41
N LEU A 54 8.20 -55.54 8.35
CA LEU A 54 8.46 -55.74 9.77
C LEU A 54 7.73 -56.99 10.31
N ASP A 55 8.43 -57.76 11.14
CA ASP A 55 7.84 -58.81 11.96
C ASP A 55 7.14 -58.23 13.20
N GLU A 56 6.43 -59.08 13.95
CA GLU A 56 5.61 -58.63 15.07
C GLU A 56 6.44 -57.96 16.19
N GLU A 57 7.65 -58.45 16.47
CA GLU A 57 8.52 -57.82 17.47
C GLU A 57 8.94 -56.40 17.05
N ASN A 58 9.34 -56.19 15.79
CA ASN A 58 9.76 -54.88 15.32
C ASN A 58 8.58 -53.94 15.08
N LYS A 59 7.39 -54.43 14.75
CA LYS A 59 6.16 -53.61 14.73
C LYS A 59 5.86 -52.99 16.09
N VAL A 60 5.97 -53.76 17.18
CA VAL A 60 5.77 -53.23 18.54
C VAL A 60 6.80 -52.15 18.87
N LYS A 61 8.07 -52.34 18.51
CA LYS A 61 9.11 -51.30 18.68
C LYS A 61 8.79 -50.04 17.86
N PHE A 62 8.37 -50.21 16.61
CA PHE A 62 7.98 -49.11 15.74
C PHE A 62 6.81 -48.29 16.34
N GLU A 63 5.80 -48.97 16.87
CA GLU A 63 4.63 -48.33 17.49
C GLU A 63 4.98 -47.51 18.74
N HIS A 64 5.91 -47.99 19.57
CA HIS A 64 6.43 -47.22 20.70
C HIS A 64 7.12 -45.93 20.23
N VAL A 65 7.94 -46.01 19.17
CA VAL A 65 8.62 -44.85 18.58
C VAL A 65 7.61 -43.88 17.97
N ALA A 66 6.63 -44.37 17.22
CA ALA A 66 5.57 -43.55 16.63
C ALA A 66 4.76 -42.81 17.69
N THR A 67 4.40 -43.48 18.78
CA THR A 67 3.68 -42.88 19.93
C THR A 67 4.53 -41.81 20.61
N TYR A 68 5.81 -42.09 20.85
CA TYR A 68 6.74 -41.13 21.43
C TYR A 68 6.87 -39.87 20.58
N PHE A 69 7.07 -40.00 19.26
CA PHE A 69 7.14 -38.86 18.35
C PHE A 69 5.81 -38.10 18.25
N SER A 70 4.68 -38.80 18.27
CA SER A 70 3.36 -38.16 18.27
C SER A 70 3.19 -37.23 19.47
N PHE A 71 3.69 -37.62 20.65
CA PHE A 71 3.66 -36.77 21.84
C PHE A 71 4.64 -35.60 21.74
N LYS A 72 5.90 -35.85 21.36
CA LYS A 72 6.95 -34.81 21.30
C LYS A 72 6.72 -33.75 20.24
N ASN A 73 6.08 -34.09 19.12
CA ASN A 73 5.74 -33.11 18.09
C ASN A 73 4.75 -32.04 18.57
N LEU A 74 3.94 -32.31 19.60
CA LEU A 74 3.01 -31.33 20.18
C LEU A 74 3.73 -30.27 21.03
N GLU A 75 4.95 -30.55 21.52
CA GLU A 75 5.73 -29.64 22.35
C GLU A 75 6.49 -28.59 21.51
N LEU A 76 6.69 -28.82 20.21
CA LEU A 76 7.47 -27.92 19.34
C LEU A 76 6.63 -26.70 18.94
N PRO A 77 7.01 -25.46 19.31
CA PRO A 77 6.26 -24.25 18.99
C PRO A 77 6.52 -23.77 17.54
N LEU A 78 6.40 -24.67 16.57
CA LEU A 78 6.79 -24.44 15.18
C LEU A 78 6.12 -23.20 14.59
N THR A 79 4.83 -23.00 14.89
CA THR A 79 4.06 -21.83 14.44
C THR A 79 4.69 -20.50 14.85
N PHE A 80 5.13 -20.38 16.10
CA PHE A 80 5.76 -19.15 16.60
C PHE A 80 7.09 -18.91 15.90
N ILE A 81 7.92 -19.95 15.82
CA ILE A 81 9.22 -19.92 15.14
C ILE A 81 9.05 -19.47 13.67
N MET A 82 8.12 -20.09 12.96
CA MET A 82 7.79 -19.77 11.57
C MET A 82 7.24 -18.35 11.41
N GLY A 83 6.29 -17.95 12.28
CA GLY A 83 5.66 -16.63 12.22
C GLY A 83 6.65 -15.50 12.39
N PHE A 84 7.52 -15.57 13.40
CA PHE A 84 8.57 -14.57 13.59
C PHE A 84 9.56 -14.56 12.42
N PHE A 85 9.97 -15.72 11.93
CA PHE A 85 10.92 -15.82 10.82
C PHE A 85 10.36 -15.19 9.54
N VAL A 86 9.18 -15.62 9.09
CA VAL A 86 8.54 -15.13 7.86
C VAL A 86 8.27 -13.62 7.95
N ASN A 87 7.82 -13.14 9.10
CA ASN A 87 7.56 -11.73 9.34
C ASN A 87 8.83 -10.86 9.19
N GLN A 88 9.97 -11.33 9.70
CA GLN A 88 11.26 -10.65 9.58
C GLN A 88 11.77 -10.69 8.14
N VAL A 89 11.67 -11.84 7.47
CA VAL A 89 12.05 -12.01 6.06
C VAL A 89 11.23 -11.07 5.17
N TYR A 90 9.90 -11.05 5.31
CA TYR A 90 9.04 -10.17 4.52
C TYR A 90 9.36 -8.68 4.78
N SER A 91 9.60 -8.31 6.03
CA SER A 91 9.97 -6.92 6.38
C SER A 91 11.28 -6.50 5.71
N ARG A 92 12.26 -7.41 5.65
CA ARG A 92 13.54 -7.22 4.96
C ARG A 92 13.39 -7.18 3.44
N TRP A 93 12.60 -8.08 2.86
CA TRP A 93 12.25 -8.08 1.44
C TRP A 93 11.63 -6.73 1.03
N SER A 94 10.67 -6.24 1.82
CA SER A 94 10.03 -4.94 1.62
C SER A 94 11.03 -3.79 1.68
N SER A 95 12.02 -3.85 2.57
CA SER A 95 13.06 -2.81 2.68
C SER A 95 14.04 -2.84 1.51
N ASN A 96 14.44 -4.03 1.02
CA ASN A 96 15.26 -4.16 -0.19
C ASN A 96 14.60 -3.52 -1.40
N PHE A 97 13.30 -3.79 -1.60
CA PHE A 97 12.51 -3.16 -2.66
C PHE A 97 12.56 -1.62 -2.61
N LYS A 98 12.41 -1.06 -1.39
CA LYS A 98 12.40 0.40 -1.18
C LYS A 98 13.76 1.05 -1.44
N SER A 99 14.85 0.28 -1.33
CA SER A 99 16.22 0.76 -1.52
C SER A 99 16.69 0.70 -2.97
N LEU A 100 15.89 0.13 -3.89
CA LEU A 100 16.20 0.13 -5.32
C LEU A 100 16.37 1.57 -5.85
N PRO A 101 17.45 1.87 -6.60
CA PRO A 101 17.74 3.22 -7.04
C PRO A 101 16.81 3.66 -8.18
N TRP A 102 16.09 4.77 -7.97
CA TRP A 102 15.28 5.45 -8.97
C TRP A 102 15.86 6.83 -9.26
N ILE A 103 16.30 7.05 -10.49
CA ILE A 103 17.19 8.17 -10.83
C ILE A 103 16.46 9.43 -11.32
N ASP A 104 15.14 9.38 -11.51
CA ASP A 104 14.37 10.41 -12.21
C ASP A 104 14.53 11.79 -11.60
N SER A 105 14.41 11.89 -10.27
CA SER A 105 14.58 13.17 -9.55
C SER A 105 15.98 13.74 -9.78
N MET A 106 17.00 12.87 -9.85
CA MET A 106 18.38 13.26 -10.12
C MET A 106 18.53 13.73 -11.58
N MET A 107 17.89 13.07 -12.53
CA MET A 107 17.96 13.41 -13.96
C MET A 107 17.20 14.70 -14.30
N ILE A 108 15.99 14.89 -13.75
CA ILE A 108 15.28 16.17 -13.84
C ILE A 108 16.15 17.28 -13.26
N ARG A 109 16.78 17.04 -12.10
CA ARG A 109 17.65 18.04 -11.47
C ARG A 109 18.89 18.34 -12.31
N ALA A 110 19.52 17.33 -12.91
CA ALA A 110 20.64 17.51 -13.84
C ALA A 110 20.23 18.35 -15.05
N ALA A 111 19.05 18.06 -15.63
CA ALA A 111 18.50 18.79 -16.77
C ALA A 111 18.19 20.26 -16.44
N ILE A 112 17.72 20.60 -15.24
CA ILE A 112 17.40 22.01 -14.91
C ILE A 112 18.61 22.82 -14.40
N SER A 113 19.66 22.15 -13.91
CA SER A 113 20.81 22.80 -13.25
C SER A 113 22.02 22.97 -14.16
N ILE A 114 22.20 22.09 -15.16
CA ILE A 114 23.36 22.12 -16.07
C ILE A 114 22.94 22.74 -17.39
N HIS A 115 23.40 23.95 -17.63
CA HIS A 115 23.04 24.78 -18.77
C HIS A 115 23.90 24.52 -20.02
N GLY A 116 23.32 24.80 -21.19
CA GLY A 116 23.97 24.68 -22.49
C GLY A 116 23.15 23.86 -23.48
N LEU A 117 22.76 24.51 -24.57
CA LEU A 117 22.16 23.86 -25.76
C LEU A 117 23.23 23.35 -26.73
N ASP A 118 24.48 23.75 -26.51
CA ASP A 118 25.66 23.30 -27.23
C ASP A 118 26.10 21.89 -26.79
N GLU A 119 26.97 21.29 -27.58
CA GLU A 119 27.44 19.91 -27.36
C GLU A 119 28.13 19.75 -26.00
N ARG A 120 28.79 20.80 -25.49
CA ARG A 120 29.42 20.74 -24.15
C ARG A 120 28.39 20.59 -23.03
N GLY A 121 27.31 21.37 -23.07
CA GLY A 121 26.22 21.27 -22.08
C GLY A 121 25.56 19.90 -22.13
N ARG A 122 25.29 19.39 -23.33
CA ARG A 122 24.77 18.05 -23.56
C ARG A 122 25.72 16.97 -23.02
N LEU A 123 27.01 17.07 -23.32
CA LEU A 123 28.03 16.12 -22.87
C LEU A 123 28.11 16.07 -21.34
N LEU A 124 28.07 17.20 -20.64
CA LEU A 124 28.07 17.25 -19.17
C LEU A 124 26.86 16.52 -18.59
N ARG A 125 25.67 16.77 -19.13
CA ARG A 125 24.42 16.15 -18.69
C ARG A 125 24.40 14.64 -18.95
N ARG A 126 24.75 14.21 -20.16
CA ARG A 126 24.82 12.78 -20.53
C ARG A 126 25.87 12.02 -19.72
N THR A 127 27.04 12.61 -19.52
CA THR A 127 28.12 11.98 -18.73
C THR A 127 27.70 11.84 -17.27
N LEU A 128 27.05 12.84 -16.70
CA LEU A 128 26.49 12.74 -15.36
C LEU A 128 25.45 11.62 -15.26
N ALA A 129 24.52 11.53 -16.22
CA ALA A 129 23.55 10.44 -16.30
C ALA A 129 24.22 9.06 -16.38
N ARG A 130 25.26 8.91 -17.21
CA ARG A 130 26.04 7.67 -17.33
C ARG A 130 26.69 7.28 -16.02
N TYR A 131 27.39 8.20 -15.35
CA TYR A 131 28.08 7.90 -14.09
C TYR A 131 27.14 7.47 -12.96
N ILE A 132 25.96 8.09 -12.86
CA ILE A 132 24.94 7.68 -11.90
C ILE A 132 24.40 6.28 -12.22
N ASN A 133 24.04 6.02 -13.48
CA ASN A 133 23.58 4.69 -13.89
C ASN A 133 24.67 3.64 -13.73
N LEU A 134 25.93 3.96 -14.04
CA LEU A 134 27.07 3.07 -13.92
C LEU A 134 27.27 2.60 -12.48
N CYS A 135 27.24 3.51 -11.50
CA CYS A 135 27.29 3.13 -10.08
C CYS A 135 26.17 2.15 -9.72
N CYS A 136 24.93 2.43 -10.14
CA CYS A 136 23.79 1.56 -9.89
C CYS A 136 24.00 0.18 -10.52
N VAL A 137 24.46 0.13 -11.78
CA VAL A 137 24.68 -1.12 -12.52
C VAL A 137 25.82 -1.93 -11.92
N ILE A 138 26.91 -1.30 -11.46
CA ILE A 138 28.00 -2.01 -10.76
C ILE A 138 27.45 -2.72 -9.52
N VAL A 139 26.73 -1.98 -8.66
CA VAL A 139 26.17 -2.56 -7.44
C VAL A 139 25.15 -3.65 -7.77
N LEU A 140 24.23 -3.40 -8.70
CA LEU A 140 23.21 -4.37 -9.10
C LEU A 140 23.82 -5.62 -9.75
N ARG A 141 24.90 -5.48 -10.53
CA ARG A 141 25.65 -6.60 -11.11
C ARG A 141 26.27 -7.49 -10.03
N ASP A 142 26.70 -6.91 -8.92
CA ASP A 142 27.37 -7.67 -7.86
C ASP A 142 26.39 -8.23 -6.82
N VAL A 143 25.17 -7.70 -6.70
CA VAL A 143 24.12 -8.24 -5.79
C VAL A 143 23.04 -9.08 -6.48
N SER A 144 22.89 -9.01 -7.82
CA SER A 144 21.88 -9.76 -8.59
C SER A 144 22.50 -10.70 -9.61
N ALA A 145 22.16 -11.98 -9.51
CA ALA A 145 22.62 -13.01 -10.44
C ALA A 145 22.17 -12.72 -11.88
N VAL A 146 20.95 -12.21 -12.07
CA VAL A 146 20.38 -11.91 -13.39
C VAL A 146 21.14 -10.77 -14.08
N VAL A 147 21.54 -9.75 -13.32
CA VAL A 147 22.35 -8.64 -13.85
C VAL A 147 23.78 -9.11 -14.11
N LYS A 148 24.33 -10.00 -13.27
CA LYS A 148 25.64 -10.62 -13.51
C LYS A 148 25.66 -11.45 -14.80
N LYS A 149 24.60 -12.21 -15.07
CA LYS A 149 24.42 -12.96 -16.33
C LYS A 149 24.33 -12.04 -17.54
N ARG A 150 23.68 -10.87 -17.39
CA ARG A 150 23.56 -9.86 -18.45
C ARG A 150 24.88 -9.12 -18.71
N PHE A 151 25.61 -8.78 -17.66
CA PHE A 151 26.87 -8.03 -17.73
C PHE A 151 28.01 -8.81 -17.05
N PRO A 152 28.45 -9.96 -17.59
CA PRO A 152 29.43 -10.80 -16.92
C PRO A 152 30.81 -10.12 -16.85
N THR A 153 31.18 -9.35 -17.87
CA THR A 153 32.46 -8.63 -17.94
C THR A 153 32.25 -7.13 -18.14
N TRP A 154 33.31 -6.34 -17.87
CA TRP A 154 33.31 -4.89 -18.07
C TRP A 154 33.13 -4.49 -19.53
N ASP A 155 33.62 -5.29 -20.48
CA ASP A 155 33.41 -5.13 -21.93
C ASP A 155 31.91 -5.08 -22.29
N HIS A 156 31.05 -5.82 -21.58
CA HIS A 156 29.61 -5.74 -21.81
C HIS A 156 29.04 -4.37 -21.42
N LEU A 157 29.59 -3.70 -20.41
CA LEU A 157 29.19 -2.33 -20.03
C LEU A 157 29.73 -1.28 -21.02
N VAL A 158 30.86 -1.55 -21.67
CA VAL A 158 31.37 -0.71 -22.77
C VAL A 158 30.45 -0.83 -23.98
N LYS A 159 30.09 -2.06 -24.36
CA LYS A 159 29.20 -2.34 -25.51
C LYS A 159 27.81 -1.72 -25.35
N THR A 160 27.29 -1.57 -24.12
CA THR A 160 26.04 -0.85 -23.89
C THR A 160 26.18 0.67 -23.93
N GLY A 161 27.41 1.21 -23.97
CA GLY A 161 27.69 2.64 -23.95
C GLY A 161 27.46 3.30 -22.59
N ILE A 162 27.25 2.52 -21.52
CA ILE A 162 27.15 3.07 -20.15
C ILE A 162 28.54 3.55 -19.71
N MET A 163 29.58 2.84 -20.10
CA MET A 163 30.99 3.15 -19.81
C MET A 163 31.77 3.30 -21.11
N THR A 164 32.76 4.19 -21.14
CA THR A 164 33.73 4.27 -22.24
C THR A 164 34.92 3.35 -21.99
N GLU A 165 35.70 3.04 -23.03
CA GLU A 165 36.92 2.24 -22.89
C GLU A 165 37.92 2.88 -21.91
N SER A 166 38.12 4.19 -22.01
CA SER A 166 39.00 4.93 -21.10
C SER A 166 38.51 4.90 -19.66
N GLU A 167 37.19 5.03 -19.44
CA GLU A 167 36.59 4.95 -18.11
C GLU A 167 36.77 3.56 -17.50
N VAL A 168 36.61 2.47 -18.29
CA VAL A 168 36.88 1.10 -17.82
C VAL A 168 38.34 0.93 -17.42
N MET A 169 39.27 1.43 -18.22
CA MET A 169 40.70 1.34 -17.88
C MET A 169 41.02 2.04 -16.56
N GLU A 170 40.51 3.26 -16.36
CA GLU A 170 40.67 4.01 -15.11
C GLU A 170 40.04 3.25 -13.93
N TYR A 171 38.79 2.81 -14.06
CA TYR A 171 38.10 2.04 -13.01
C TYR A 171 38.88 0.79 -12.59
N LEU A 172 39.35 0.01 -13.56
CA LEU A 172 40.08 -1.23 -13.29
C LEU A 172 41.48 -0.98 -12.73
N MET A 173 42.14 0.11 -13.13
CA MET A 173 43.41 0.52 -12.55
C MET A 173 43.23 0.86 -11.06
N GLU A 174 42.21 1.65 -10.73
CA GLU A 174 41.89 2.02 -9.35
C GLU A 174 41.48 0.79 -8.50
N CYS A 175 40.70 -0.14 -9.05
CA CYS A 175 40.40 -1.42 -8.37
C CYS A 175 41.65 -2.26 -8.11
N LYS A 176 42.64 -2.25 -9.02
CA LYS A 176 43.90 -2.98 -8.84
C LYS A 176 44.81 -2.30 -7.80
N LEU A 177 44.78 -0.97 -7.72
CA LEU A 177 45.55 -0.20 -6.76
C LEU A 177 44.97 -0.34 -5.35
N HIS A 178 43.64 -0.29 -5.21
CA HIS A 178 42.92 -0.33 -3.94
C HIS A 178 42.15 -1.65 -3.76
N LYS A 179 42.87 -2.79 -3.76
CA LYS A 179 42.26 -4.14 -3.74
C LYS A 179 41.35 -4.43 -2.53
N GLU A 180 41.58 -3.74 -1.42
CA GLU A 180 40.80 -3.89 -0.18
C GLU A 180 39.54 -3.03 -0.14
N VAL A 181 39.36 -2.16 -1.14
CA VAL A 181 38.26 -1.20 -1.20
C VAL A 181 37.28 -1.60 -2.29
N TYR A 182 36.00 -1.72 -1.94
CA TYR A 182 34.95 -1.91 -2.94
C TYR A 182 34.68 -0.58 -3.68
N MET A 183 35.29 -0.43 -4.85
CA MET A 183 35.28 0.83 -5.64
C MET A 183 33.95 1.14 -6.34
N TYR A 184 32.81 0.63 -5.87
CA TYR A 184 31.49 0.92 -6.46
C TYR A 184 31.15 2.42 -6.46
N PHE A 185 31.71 3.18 -5.52
CA PHE A 185 31.46 4.61 -5.34
C PHE A 185 32.23 5.49 -6.34
N LEU A 186 33.24 4.95 -7.03
CA LEU A 186 34.13 5.73 -7.89
C LEU A 186 33.37 6.51 -9.00
N PRO A 187 32.38 5.91 -9.71
CA PRO A 187 31.55 6.67 -10.64
C PRO A 187 30.76 7.80 -9.99
N LEU A 188 30.31 7.65 -8.74
CA LEU A 188 29.68 8.76 -8.01
C LEU A 188 30.69 9.86 -7.66
N GLN A 189 31.94 9.50 -7.36
CA GLN A 189 32.99 10.49 -7.16
C GLN A 189 33.31 11.25 -8.46
N TRP A 190 33.38 10.55 -9.59
CA TRP A 190 33.49 11.19 -10.90
C TRP A 190 32.29 12.10 -11.19
N ALA A 191 31.07 11.69 -10.82
CA ALA A 191 29.88 12.53 -10.94
C ALA A 191 29.99 13.81 -10.08
N CYS A 192 30.42 13.70 -8.82
CA CYS A 192 30.68 14.86 -7.95
C CYS A 192 31.72 15.81 -8.57
N ASN A 193 32.85 15.27 -9.05
CA ASN A 193 33.90 16.05 -9.69
C ASN A 193 33.41 16.72 -10.97
N LEU A 194 32.57 16.04 -11.76
CA LEU A 194 31.96 16.57 -12.97
C LEU A 194 31.01 17.74 -12.66
N VAL A 195 30.24 17.65 -11.59
CA VAL A 195 29.37 18.75 -11.13
C VAL A 195 30.22 19.96 -10.70
N VAL A 196 31.30 19.76 -9.95
CA VAL A 196 32.23 20.84 -9.57
C VAL A 196 32.88 21.46 -10.81
N LYS A 197 33.27 20.64 -11.79
CA LYS A 197 33.82 21.10 -13.07
C LYS A 197 32.79 21.91 -13.85
N ALA A 198 31.55 21.45 -13.96
CA ALA A 198 30.46 22.18 -14.60
C ALA A 198 30.19 23.53 -13.92
N ARG A 199 30.33 23.60 -12.59
CA ARG A 199 30.23 24.87 -11.85
C ARG A 199 31.39 25.82 -12.17
N LYS A 200 32.63 25.34 -12.23
CA LYS A 200 33.81 26.12 -12.64
C LYS A 200 33.72 26.61 -14.09
N GLU A 201 33.10 25.82 -14.97
CA GLU A 201 32.80 26.19 -16.36
C GLU A 201 31.57 27.09 -16.51
N GLU A 202 31.02 27.60 -15.40
CA GLU A 202 29.83 28.47 -15.36
C GLU A 202 28.59 27.85 -16.04
N ARG A 203 28.54 26.52 -16.15
CA ARG A 203 27.37 25.77 -16.64
C ARG A 203 26.33 25.53 -15.56
N ILE A 204 26.68 25.80 -14.30
CA ILE A 204 25.75 25.80 -13.17
C ILE A 204 25.74 27.21 -12.59
N ASP A 205 24.58 27.86 -12.60
CA ASP A 205 24.44 29.29 -12.29
C ASP A 205 24.84 29.64 -10.86
N SER A 206 24.57 28.75 -9.89
CA SER A 206 24.82 29.03 -8.48
C SER A 206 25.23 27.82 -7.66
N ASP A 207 25.93 28.08 -6.56
CA ASP A 207 26.41 27.06 -5.63
C ASP A 207 25.23 26.31 -4.99
N LEU A 208 24.09 26.98 -4.84
CA LEU A 208 22.87 26.34 -4.36
C LEU A 208 22.42 25.22 -5.31
N MET A 209 22.47 25.44 -6.63
CA MET A 209 22.12 24.43 -7.62
C MET A 209 23.12 23.27 -7.63
N MET A 210 24.41 23.58 -7.49
CA MET A 210 25.48 22.59 -7.31
C MET A 210 25.22 21.71 -6.08
N VAL A 211 25.01 22.30 -4.90
CA VAL A 211 24.73 21.55 -3.66
C VAL A 211 23.50 20.68 -3.81
N LYS A 212 22.49 21.11 -4.56
CA LYS A 212 21.28 20.32 -4.79
C LYS A 212 21.52 19.12 -5.69
N LEU A 213 22.35 19.25 -6.73
CA LEU A 213 22.82 18.10 -7.51
C LEU A 213 23.58 17.12 -6.62
N MET A 214 24.52 17.61 -5.82
CA MET A 214 25.30 16.79 -4.89
C MET A 214 24.39 16.02 -3.92
N GLN A 215 23.32 16.64 -3.40
CA GLN A 215 22.35 15.97 -2.54
C GLN A 215 21.60 14.83 -3.25
N GLU A 216 21.23 14.98 -4.52
CA GLU A 216 20.60 13.88 -5.28
C GLU A 216 21.61 12.74 -5.55
N ILE A 217 22.88 13.06 -5.84
CA ILE A 217 23.94 12.05 -5.93
C ILE A 217 24.07 11.28 -4.61
N MET A 218 24.04 11.97 -3.47
CA MET A 218 24.11 11.32 -2.15
C MET A 218 22.88 10.46 -1.83
N LYS A 219 21.68 10.80 -2.33
CA LYS A 219 20.52 9.92 -2.20
C LYS A 219 20.70 8.60 -2.96
N VAL A 220 21.28 8.66 -4.17
CA VAL A 220 21.64 7.44 -4.92
C VAL A 220 22.67 6.64 -4.14
N ARG A 221 23.74 7.29 -3.63
CA ARG A 221 24.76 6.65 -2.78
C ARG A 221 24.14 5.91 -1.61
N ASN A 222 23.21 6.54 -0.89
CA ASN A 222 22.55 5.94 0.27
C ASN A 222 21.67 4.75 -0.11
N SER A 223 20.98 4.84 -1.25
CA SER A 223 20.13 3.76 -1.76
C SER A 223 20.97 2.53 -2.09
N VAL A 224 22.04 2.69 -2.87
CA VAL A 224 22.94 1.59 -3.24
C VAL A 224 23.75 1.07 -2.04
N ALA A 225 24.16 1.93 -1.11
CA ALA A 225 24.82 1.50 0.13
C ALA A 225 23.90 0.65 0.99
N THR A 226 22.60 0.95 1.02
CA THR A 226 21.61 0.14 1.74
C THR A 226 21.45 -1.24 1.08
N LEU A 227 21.47 -1.32 -0.25
CA LEU A 227 21.45 -2.60 -0.97
C LEU A 227 22.70 -3.44 -0.66
N ILE A 228 23.88 -2.82 -0.68
CA ILE A 228 25.14 -3.49 -0.31
C ILE A 228 25.07 -3.96 1.14
N ALA A 229 24.60 -3.13 2.07
CA ALA A 229 24.50 -3.48 3.48
C ALA A 229 23.57 -4.67 3.72
N TYR A 230 22.42 -4.72 3.02
CA TYR A 230 21.57 -5.90 3.07
C TYR A 230 22.28 -7.11 2.46
N ASN A 231 22.92 -7.01 1.30
CA ASN A 231 23.61 -8.16 0.71
C ASN A 231 24.77 -8.66 1.59
N TRP A 232 25.52 -7.76 2.21
CA TRP A 232 26.64 -8.08 3.11
C TRP A 232 26.18 -8.68 4.44
N ILE A 233 25.19 -8.06 5.08
CA ILE A 233 24.62 -8.51 6.35
C ILE A 233 23.31 -9.25 6.06
N SER A 234 23.44 -10.53 5.74
CA SER A 234 22.30 -11.44 5.55
C SER A 234 21.55 -11.69 6.87
N LEU A 235 20.37 -12.29 6.80
CA LEU A 235 19.82 -12.91 8.01
C LEU A 235 20.82 -13.96 8.53
N PRO A 236 21.05 -14.05 9.85
CA PRO A 236 22.00 -15.00 10.40
C PRO A 236 21.68 -16.42 9.94
N LEU A 237 22.68 -17.11 9.38
CA LEU A 237 22.50 -18.46 8.85
C LEU A 237 21.92 -19.40 9.90
N VAL A 238 22.36 -19.28 11.17
CA VAL A 238 21.84 -20.06 12.30
C VAL A 238 20.33 -19.90 12.48
N TYR A 239 19.77 -18.71 12.21
CA TYR A 239 18.33 -18.51 12.34
C TYR A 239 17.58 -19.26 11.24
N THR A 240 18.03 -19.14 9.99
CA THR A 240 17.49 -19.92 8.87
C THR A 240 17.64 -21.43 9.12
N GLN A 241 18.79 -21.87 9.63
CA GLN A 241 19.05 -23.27 9.97
C GLN A 241 18.13 -23.78 11.07
N VAL A 242 17.98 -23.07 12.18
CA VAL A 242 17.10 -23.47 13.29
C VAL A 242 15.66 -23.63 12.82
N VAL A 243 15.15 -22.66 12.06
CA VAL A 243 13.78 -22.71 11.52
C VAL A 243 13.64 -23.87 10.53
N THR A 244 14.62 -24.06 9.63
CA THR A 244 14.60 -25.15 8.64
C THR A 244 14.65 -26.52 9.32
N ILE A 245 15.55 -26.72 10.29
CA ILE A 245 15.69 -27.94 11.07
C ILE A 245 14.42 -28.20 11.88
N ALA A 246 13.81 -27.18 12.50
CA ALA A 246 12.56 -27.34 13.24
C ALA A 246 11.43 -27.84 12.32
N THR A 247 11.26 -27.23 11.14
CA THR A 247 10.22 -27.64 10.18
C THR A 247 10.48 -29.04 9.62
N HIS A 248 11.72 -29.32 9.20
CA HIS A 248 12.06 -30.62 8.60
C HIS A 248 12.03 -31.74 9.64
N SER A 249 12.55 -31.52 10.85
CA SER A 249 12.49 -32.51 11.93
C SER A 249 11.05 -32.83 12.32
N PHE A 250 10.19 -31.80 12.40
CA PHE A 250 8.76 -31.99 12.61
C PHE A 250 8.12 -32.91 11.56
N PHE A 251 8.46 -32.76 10.28
CA PHE A 251 7.91 -33.64 9.24
C PHE A 251 8.56 -35.02 9.20
N VAL A 252 9.87 -35.14 9.46
CA VAL A 252 10.56 -36.42 9.55
C VAL A 252 9.99 -37.28 10.69
N THR A 253 9.76 -36.69 11.86
CA THR A 253 9.15 -37.42 12.99
C THR A 253 7.68 -37.73 12.70
N ASN A 254 6.94 -36.84 12.04
CA ASN A 254 5.54 -37.11 11.66
C ASN A 254 5.39 -38.19 10.58
N LEU A 255 6.40 -38.41 9.73
CA LEU A 255 6.40 -39.55 8.78
C LEU A 255 6.32 -40.90 9.50
N ILE A 256 6.76 -40.99 10.76
CA ILE A 256 6.65 -42.19 11.60
C ILE A 256 5.43 -42.06 12.53
N ALA A 257 5.29 -40.92 13.22
CA ALA A 257 4.23 -40.71 14.22
C ALA A 257 2.80 -40.83 13.67
N ARG A 258 2.63 -40.55 12.37
CA ARG A 258 1.34 -40.56 11.66
C ARG A 258 1.17 -41.76 10.74
N GLN A 259 1.97 -42.80 10.90
CA GLN A 259 1.68 -44.08 10.25
C GLN A 259 0.45 -44.73 10.86
N SER A 260 -0.26 -45.50 10.03
CA SER A 260 -1.30 -46.40 10.50
C SER A 260 -0.64 -47.68 11.00
N THR A 261 -0.98 -48.08 12.22
CA THR A 261 -0.41 -49.24 12.90
C THR A 261 -1.51 -50.12 13.51
N TYR A 262 -1.23 -51.40 13.71
CA TYR A 262 -2.16 -52.41 14.22
C TYR A 262 -2.76 -51.99 15.57
N SER A 263 -1.93 -51.58 16.54
CA SER A 263 -2.42 -51.15 17.85
C SER A 263 -3.18 -49.82 17.84
N ALA A 264 -3.02 -49.01 16.78
CA ALA A 264 -3.61 -47.67 16.74
C ALA A 264 -5.11 -47.68 16.41
N GLY A 265 -5.72 -48.83 16.04
CA GLY A 265 -7.16 -49.15 15.94
C GLY A 265 -8.05 -48.20 15.11
N ASP A 266 -8.03 -46.93 15.46
CA ASP A 266 -8.85 -45.82 14.96
C ASP A 266 -8.27 -45.09 13.73
N ARG A 267 -7.13 -45.52 13.19
CA ARG A 267 -6.45 -44.87 12.05
C ARG A 267 -6.61 -45.59 10.70
N GLU A 268 -7.59 -46.50 10.57
CA GLU A 268 -7.84 -47.20 9.29
C GLU A 268 -8.01 -46.21 8.11
N ILE A 269 -8.64 -45.06 8.36
CA ILE A 269 -8.92 -44.06 7.32
C ILE A 269 -7.64 -43.34 6.88
N GLU A 270 -6.75 -42.99 7.81
CA GLU A 270 -5.44 -42.41 7.46
C GLU A 270 -4.52 -43.42 6.75
N SER A 271 -4.78 -44.73 6.91
CA SER A 271 -4.02 -45.80 6.26
C SER A 271 -4.03 -45.69 4.74
N TYR A 272 -5.17 -45.28 4.15
CA TYR A 272 -5.29 -45.13 2.70
C TYR A 272 -4.67 -43.82 2.19
N PHE A 273 -4.91 -42.71 2.89
CA PHE A 273 -4.47 -41.38 2.46
C PHE A 273 -4.26 -40.41 3.64
N PRO A 274 -3.04 -39.90 3.85
CA PRO A 274 -2.71 -39.04 5.01
C PRO A 274 -3.11 -37.57 4.79
N ALA A 275 -4.40 -37.31 4.56
CA ALA A 275 -4.91 -35.99 4.18
C ALA A 275 -4.52 -34.87 5.16
N ILE A 276 -4.68 -35.11 6.46
CA ILE A 276 -4.40 -34.13 7.52
C ILE A 276 -2.91 -33.76 7.55
N LEU A 277 -2.05 -34.77 7.45
CA LEU A 277 -0.61 -34.59 7.44
C LEU A 277 -0.15 -33.83 6.18
N LEU A 278 -0.73 -34.12 5.01
CA LEU A 278 -0.45 -33.40 3.77
C LEU A 278 -0.90 -31.94 3.85
N ILE A 279 -2.04 -31.63 4.46
CA ILE A 279 -2.48 -30.24 4.68
C ILE A 279 -1.49 -29.49 5.59
N GLN A 280 -1.05 -30.10 6.69
CA GLN A 280 -0.02 -29.52 7.55
C GLN A 280 1.30 -29.31 6.82
N PHE A 281 1.69 -30.29 5.99
CA PHE A 281 2.87 -30.20 5.16
C PHE A 281 2.80 -29.00 4.23
N LEU A 282 1.75 -28.89 3.42
CA LEU A 282 1.54 -27.77 2.51
C LEU A 282 1.57 -26.43 3.26
N PHE A 283 1.03 -26.39 4.47
CA PHE A 283 1.01 -25.20 5.29
C PHE A 283 2.40 -24.81 5.84
N TYR A 284 3.04 -25.66 6.65
CA TYR A 284 4.31 -25.30 7.30
C TYR A 284 5.47 -25.26 6.32
N MET A 285 5.56 -26.24 5.39
CA MET A 285 6.56 -26.17 4.32
C MET A 285 6.25 -25.04 3.35
N GLY A 286 4.98 -24.77 3.05
CA GLY A 286 4.60 -23.61 2.25
C GLY A 286 5.04 -22.31 2.88
N TRP A 287 4.82 -22.14 4.18
CA TRP A 287 5.24 -20.93 4.90
C TRP A 287 6.76 -20.80 4.97
N LEU A 288 7.49 -21.92 5.08
CA LEU A 288 8.95 -21.95 4.96
C LEU A 288 9.40 -21.56 3.56
N LYS A 289 8.76 -22.07 2.51
CA LYS A 289 9.05 -21.71 1.12
C LYS A 289 8.73 -20.25 0.81
N VAL A 290 7.69 -19.67 1.41
CA VAL A 290 7.44 -18.21 1.35
C VAL A 290 8.67 -17.46 1.86
N ALA A 291 9.22 -17.83 3.01
CA ALA A 291 10.43 -17.19 3.51
C ALA A 291 11.66 -17.46 2.63
N GLU A 292 11.82 -18.67 2.10
CA GLU A 292 12.92 -19.04 1.22
C GLU A 292 12.95 -18.17 -0.05
N VAL A 293 11.83 -18.03 -0.75
CA VAL A 293 11.73 -17.21 -1.97
C VAL A 293 11.97 -15.72 -1.69
N LEU A 294 11.61 -15.23 -0.50
CA LEU A 294 11.73 -13.81 -0.17
C LEU A 294 13.08 -13.40 0.42
N ILE A 295 13.91 -14.35 0.85
CA ILE A 295 15.18 -14.05 1.53
C ILE A 295 16.22 -13.42 0.60
N ILE A 296 16.17 -13.76 -0.70
CA ILE A 296 17.07 -13.26 -1.75
C ILE A 296 16.22 -12.74 -2.93
N PRO A 297 15.71 -11.50 -2.86
CA PRO A 297 14.78 -10.97 -3.88
C PRO A 297 15.42 -10.58 -5.22
N PHE A 298 16.70 -10.91 -5.41
CA PHE A 298 17.54 -10.52 -6.55
C PHE A 298 17.93 -11.72 -7.43
N GLY A 299 17.27 -12.87 -7.21
CA GLY A 299 17.48 -14.13 -7.92
C GLY A 299 16.67 -14.24 -9.21
N GLU A 300 16.21 -15.46 -9.48
CA GLU A 300 15.48 -15.85 -10.70
C GLU A 300 14.10 -16.46 -10.41
N ASP A 301 13.63 -16.39 -9.18
CA ASP A 301 12.33 -16.88 -8.78
C ASP A 301 11.19 -16.00 -9.34
N ASP A 302 9.97 -16.55 -9.34
CA ASP A 302 8.81 -15.86 -9.92
C ASP A 302 8.45 -14.57 -9.16
N ASP A 303 8.78 -14.49 -7.87
CA ASP A 303 8.51 -13.34 -6.99
C ASP A 303 9.71 -12.36 -6.87
N ASP A 304 10.82 -12.65 -7.55
CA ASP A 304 12.01 -11.78 -7.52
C ASP A 304 11.79 -10.46 -8.28
N PHE A 305 12.58 -9.45 -7.91
CA PHE A 305 12.51 -8.13 -8.53
C PHE A 305 13.07 -8.15 -9.95
N GLU A 306 12.40 -7.46 -10.87
CA GLU A 306 12.84 -7.37 -12.27
C GLU A 306 13.97 -6.35 -12.47
N ILE A 307 15.16 -6.69 -11.99
CA ILE A 307 16.30 -5.75 -11.96
C ILE A 307 16.76 -5.33 -13.36
N ASN A 308 16.72 -6.24 -14.35
CA ASN A 308 17.09 -5.89 -15.72
C ASN A 308 16.19 -4.80 -16.31
N TYR A 309 14.88 -4.89 -16.07
CA TYR A 309 13.95 -3.84 -16.47
C TYR A 309 14.28 -2.51 -15.76
N ILE A 310 14.59 -2.54 -14.46
CA ILE A 310 14.97 -1.32 -13.72
C ILE A 310 16.22 -0.67 -14.32
N VAL A 311 17.23 -1.46 -14.68
CA VAL A 311 18.44 -0.97 -15.35
C VAL A 311 18.09 -0.31 -16.68
N ASP A 312 17.34 -1.00 -17.54
CA ASP A 312 16.95 -0.48 -18.85
C ASP A 312 16.15 0.81 -18.75
N ARG A 313 15.12 0.78 -17.91
CA ARG A 313 14.23 1.91 -17.67
C ARG A 313 15.01 3.10 -17.14
N ASN A 314 15.93 2.91 -16.18
CA ASN A 314 16.72 4.00 -15.64
C ASN A 314 17.62 4.62 -16.72
N VAL A 315 18.34 3.81 -17.50
CA VAL A 315 19.19 4.35 -18.59
C VAL A 315 18.34 5.10 -19.62
N GLN A 316 17.24 4.52 -20.09
CA GLN A 316 16.35 5.15 -21.07
C GLN A 316 15.76 6.46 -20.55
N VAL A 317 15.15 6.45 -19.36
CA VAL A 317 14.54 7.65 -18.77
C VAL A 317 15.58 8.73 -18.48
N SER A 318 16.82 8.36 -18.10
CA SER A 318 17.87 9.37 -17.93
C SER A 318 18.17 10.15 -19.20
N TYR A 319 18.46 9.46 -20.29
CA TYR A 319 18.80 10.11 -21.56
C TYR A 319 17.64 10.93 -22.09
N LEU A 320 16.42 10.42 -21.97
CA LEU A 320 15.22 11.17 -22.28
C LEU A 320 15.15 12.50 -21.54
N MET A 321 15.29 12.48 -20.22
CA MET A 321 15.17 13.69 -19.40
C MET A 321 16.27 14.71 -19.68
N VAL A 322 17.51 14.24 -19.82
CA VAL A 322 18.69 15.13 -19.90
C VAL A 322 19.03 15.62 -21.31
N ASP A 323 18.51 14.94 -22.33
CA ASP A 323 18.68 15.32 -23.74
C ASP A 323 17.35 15.66 -24.41
N ASP A 324 16.52 14.64 -24.66
CA ASP A 324 15.33 14.78 -25.52
C ASP A 324 14.33 15.79 -24.97
N TYR A 325 14.23 15.93 -23.66
CA TYR A 325 13.32 16.84 -22.97
C TYR A 325 14.00 18.02 -22.26
N TYR A 326 15.30 18.20 -22.47
CA TYR A 326 16.03 19.32 -21.90
C TYR A 326 15.43 20.65 -22.42
N GLY A 327 14.90 21.47 -21.51
CA GLY A 327 14.37 22.79 -21.81
C GLY A 327 13.08 22.84 -22.64
N LYS A 328 12.51 21.68 -23.05
CA LYS A 328 11.30 21.64 -23.90
C LYS A 328 10.02 21.73 -23.05
N ILE A 329 9.10 22.60 -23.46
CA ILE A 329 7.75 22.71 -22.88
C ILE A 329 6.71 22.80 -24.00
N PRO A 330 5.49 22.27 -23.81
CA PRO A 330 4.36 22.56 -24.68
C PRO A 330 4.05 24.06 -24.73
N THR A 331 3.39 24.49 -25.81
CA THR A 331 2.94 25.88 -25.97
C THR A 331 1.97 26.26 -24.85
N LEU A 332 2.24 27.37 -24.17
CA LEU A 332 1.39 27.88 -23.10
C LEU A 332 0.14 28.54 -23.69
N GLY A 333 -1.03 28.14 -23.19
CA GLY A 333 -2.32 28.70 -23.57
C GLY A 333 -3.32 28.64 -22.41
N ARG A 334 -4.50 29.23 -22.63
CA ARG A 334 -5.61 29.18 -21.66
C ARG A 334 -6.11 27.75 -21.53
N ASP A 335 -6.24 27.25 -20.30
CA ASP A 335 -6.83 25.92 -20.05
C ASP A 335 -8.36 25.94 -20.21
N LYS A 336 -8.99 24.76 -20.26
CA LYS A 336 -10.44 24.63 -20.46
C LYS A 336 -11.27 25.35 -19.40
N HIS A 337 -10.78 25.44 -18.17
CA HIS A 337 -11.48 26.02 -17.03
C HIS A 337 -11.08 27.47 -16.76
N TRP A 338 -10.55 28.17 -17.78
CA TRP A 338 -9.96 29.50 -17.61
C TRP A 338 -10.90 30.54 -16.99
N PHE A 339 -12.21 30.42 -17.21
CA PHE A 339 -13.23 31.37 -16.73
C PHE A 339 -14.10 30.82 -15.60
N GLU A 340 -13.79 29.63 -15.07
CA GLU A 340 -14.54 29.01 -13.98
C GLU A 340 -13.87 29.31 -12.63
N GLU A 341 -14.64 29.84 -11.67
CA GLU A 341 -14.18 30.04 -10.29
C GLU A 341 -14.03 28.70 -9.54
N VAL A 342 -14.99 27.79 -9.73
CA VAL A 342 -14.98 26.44 -9.16
C VAL A 342 -15.17 25.43 -10.29
N THR A 343 -14.12 24.65 -10.56
CA THR A 343 -14.10 23.74 -11.70
C THR A 343 -14.89 22.46 -11.45
N THR A 344 -15.68 22.03 -12.43
CA THR A 344 -16.41 20.75 -12.36
C THR A 344 -15.91 19.79 -13.43
N ILE A 345 -15.25 18.73 -13.01
CA ILE A 345 -14.74 17.70 -13.92
C ILE A 345 -15.86 16.69 -14.23
N PRO A 346 -16.11 16.37 -15.51
CA PRO A 346 -17.15 15.42 -15.91
C PRO A 346 -16.89 13.98 -15.44
N HIS A 347 -17.96 13.18 -15.45
CA HIS A 347 -17.91 11.73 -15.20
C HIS A 347 -18.49 11.01 -16.42
N THR A 348 -17.91 9.85 -16.75
CA THR A 348 -18.51 8.88 -17.67
C THR A 348 -19.75 8.24 -17.04
N VAL A 349 -20.61 7.65 -17.87
CA VAL A 349 -21.76 6.84 -17.41
C VAL A 349 -21.31 5.76 -16.42
N ALA A 350 -20.22 5.05 -16.73
CA ALA A 350 -19.65 3.99 -15.89
C ALA A 350 -19.13 4.48 -14.52
N SER A 351 -18.69 5.74 -14.42
CA SER A 351 -18.16 6.32 -13.18
C SER A 351 -19.19 7.15 -12.40
N MET A 352 -20.40 7.33 -12.92
CA MET A 352 -21.43 8.18 -12.30
C MET A 352 -21.82 7.70 -10.89
N GLY A 353 -21.86 6.37 -10.68
CA GLY A 353 -22.10 5.77 -9.36
C GLY A 353 -20.94 5.91 -8.37
N LEU A 354 -19.75 6.23 -8.86
CA LEU A 354 -18.51 6.45 -8.09
C LEU A 354 -18.27 7.94 -7.77
N LYS A 355 -19.16 8.83 -8.24
CA LYS A 355 -19.10 10.26 -7.91
C LYS A 355 -19.43 10.45 -6.43
N ARG A 356 -18.55 11.15 -5.71
CA ARG A 356 -18.70 11.42 -4.28
C ARG A 356 -19.00 12.88 -3.99
N LYS A 357 -19.63 13.08 -2.83
CA LYS A 357 -19.71 14.40 -2.20
C LYS A 357 -18.36 14.74 -1.55
N PRO A 358 -18.08 16.03 -1.31
CA PRO A 358 -16.91 16.42 -0.54
C PRO A 358 -16.84 15.69 0.80
N PHE A 359 -15.63 15.34 1.24
CA PHE A 359 -15.42 14.69 2.53
C PHE A 359 -16.08 15.52 3.64
N ALA A 360 -16.99 14.86 4.39
CA ALA A 360 -17.58 15.39 5.60
C ALA A 360 -16.83 14.78 6.79
N PRO A 361 -16.11 15.57 7.60
CA PRO A 361 -15.46 15.07 8.79
C PRO A 361 -16.47 14.61 9.84
N SER A 362 -16.08 13.65 10.68
CA SER A 362 -17.01 12.85 11.49
C SER A 362 -17.96 13.65 12.39
N THR A 363 -17.55 14.79 12.96
CA THR A 363 -18.42 15.60 13.81
C THR A 363 -19.31 16.59 13.05
N ALA A 364 -19.17 16.73 11.72
CA ALA A 364 -20.07 17.54 10.91
C ALA A 364 -21.50 16.96 10.91
N ASP A 365 -21.62 15.63 10.97
CA ASP A 365 -22.90 14.89 10.94
C ASP A 365 -23.62 14.83 12.31
N LEU A 366 -23.15 15.56 13.33
CA LEU A 366 -23.88 15.67 14.61
C LEU A 366 -25.27 16.32 14.46
N LYS A 367 -25.67 16.72 13.25
CA LYS A 367 -27.04 17.03 12.86
C LYS A 367 -27.41 16.32 11.56
N TYR A 368 -28.19 15.25 11.69
CA TYR A 368 -29.09 14.71 10.66
C TYR A 368 -28.51 14.28 9.29
N PHE A 369 -29.02 13.11 8.87
CA PHE A 369 -29.13 12.55 7.52
C PHE A 369 -27.99 11.69 6.92
N LEU A 370 -28.41 10.46 6.64
CA LEU A 370 -27.78 9.41 5.84
C LEU A 370 -27.53 9.89 4.40
N GLN A 371 -26.27 10.05 4.00
CA GLN A 371 -25.92 10.26 2.60
C GLN A 371 -24.74 9.40 2.13
N LYS A 372 -24.81 9.03 0.85
CA LYS A 372 -24.09 7.95 0.16
C LYS A 372 -22.59 8.24 -0.02
N ILE A 373 -21.82 8.25 1.06
CA ILE A 373 -20.35 8.11 1.05
C ILE A 373 -20.03 6.60 0.92
N MET A 374 -18.99 6.18 0.19
CA MET A 374 -18.61 4.76 0.23
C MET A 374 -17.78 4.45 1.47
N THR A 375 -16.78 5.28 1.78
CA THR A 375 -16.10 5.17 3.07
C THR A 375 -17.08 5.35 4.22
N VAL A 376 -17.26 4.30 5.01
CA VAL A 376 -18.15 4.32 6.18
C VAL A 376 -17.46 5.08 7.31
N THR A 377 -17.79 6.35 7.47
CA THR A 377 -17.24 7.19 8.55
C THR A 377 -17.95 6.90 9.86
N TYR A 378 -17.30 6.16 10.76
CA TYR A 378 -17.83 5.84 12.10
C TYR A 378 -17.12 6.55 13.25
N SER A 379 -16.10 7.38 12.97
CA SER A 379 -15.26 7.99 14.01
C SER A 379 -16.05 8.85 15.00
N SER A 380 -17.17 9.47 14.59
CA SER A 380 -18.05 10.22 15.50
C SER A 380 -18.97 9.31 16.31
N SER A 381 -19.38 8.17 15.77
CA SER A 381 -20.10 7.14 16.54
C SER A 381 -19.22 6.54 17.64
N CYS A 382 -17.90 6.57 17.46
CA CYS A 382 -16.88 6.11 18.42
C CYS A 382 -16.13 7.24 19.14
N SER A 383 -16.49 8.51 18.97
CA SER A 383 -15.75 9.63 19.58
C SER A 383 -15.80 9.58 21.11
N THR A 384 -16.85 8.99 21.65
CA THR A 384 -17.04 8.76 23.07
C THR A 384 -17.09 7.25 23.30
N ALA A 385 -16.17 6.73 24.13
CA ALA A 385 -16.18 5.33 24.53
C ALA A 385 -17.39 5.10 25.46
N THR A 386 -18.41 4.42 24.92
CA THR A 386 -19.56 3.93 25.68
C THR A 386 -19.65 2.42 25.48
N LEU A 387 -20.33 1.72 26.39
CA LEU A 387 -20.57 0.27 26.27
C LEU A 387 -21.15 -0.10 24.89
N SER A 388 -21.96 0.78 24.31
CA SER A 388 -22.66 0.54 23.04
C SER A 388 -21.96 1.11 21.80
N SER A 389 -20.78 1.74 21.93
CA SER A 389 -20.13 2.39 20.77
C SER A 389 -19.73 1.38 19.70
N PHE A 390 -19.03 0.29 20.06
CA PHE A 390 -18.65 -0.75 19.11
C PHE A 390 -19.79 -1.70 18.74
N SER A 391 -20.72 -1.99 19.68
CA SER A 391 -21.86 -2.85 19.37
C SER A 391 -22.78 -2.23 18.30
N ARG A 392 -22.94 -0.91 18.29
CA ARG A 392 -23.63 -0.20 17.20
C ARG A 392 -22.94 -0.37 15.84
N LEU A 393 -21.60 -0.41 15.82
CA LEU A 393 -20.87 -0.64 14.57
C LEU A 393 -21.06 -2.06 14.04
N LEU A 394 -21.22 -3.06 14.92
CA LEU A 394 -21.55 -4.42 14.51
C LEU A 394 -22.91 -4.51 13.79
N LEU A 395 -23.82 -3.55 14.00
CA LEU A 395 -25.13 -3.53 13.32
C LEU A 395 -25.10 -2.81 11.97
N LEU A 396 -23.99 -2.17 11.58
CA LEU A 396 -23.86 -1.57 10.27
C LEU A 396 -23.73 -2.66 9.20
N TRP A 397 -24.46 -2.54 8.09
CA TRP A 397 -24.32 -3.46 6.96
C TRP A 397 -23.23 -3.03 5.98
N ARG A 398 -23.11 -1.73 5.69
CA ARG A 398 -22.03 -1.22 4.83
C ARG A 398 -20.72 -1.18 5.59
N GLY A 399 -19.62 -1.52 4.92
CA GLY A 399 -18.28 -1.60 5.52
C GLY A 399 -18.15 -2.67 6.60
N SER A 400 -19.10 -3.60 6.71
CA SER A 400 -19.08 -4.59 7.78
C SER A 400 -18.60 -5.96 7.32
N VAL A 401 -18.03 -6.69 8.29
CA VAL A 401 -17.57 -8.05 8.08
C VAL A 401 -18.70 -8.96 7.57
N TYR A 402 -19.94 -8.73 8.01
CA TYR A 402 -21.09 -9.52 7.57
C TYR A 402 -21.37 -9.38 6.07
N LYS A 403 -21.29 -8.16 5.52
CA LYS A 403 -21.51 -7.91 4.08
C LYS A 403 -20.46 -8.58 3.21
N ILE A 404 -19.21 -8.71 3.66
CA ILE A 404 -18.15 -9.31 2.85
C ILE A 404 -18.10 -10.85 2.99
N ILE A 405 -18.65 -11.43 4.06
CA ILE A 405 -18.65 -12.89 4.28
C ILE A 405 -19.99 -13.59 4.02
N PHE A 406 -21.13 -12.89 3.93
CA PHE A 406 -22.44 -13.56 3.96
C PHE A 406 -22.61 -14.63 2.86
N LYS A 407 -22.04 -14.41 1.68
CA LYS A 407 -22.08 -15.39 0.57
C LYS A 407 -21.25 -16.63 0.90
N ASP A 408 -20.02 -16.43 1.41
CA ASP A 408 -19.15 -17.52 1.84
C ASP A 408 -19.79 -18.31 3.00
N LEU A 409 -20.39 -17.61 3.97
CA LEU A 409 -21.09 -18.22 5.10
C LEU A 409 -22.33 -19.00 4.65
N PHE A 410 -23.12 -18.45 3.72
CA PHE A 410 -24.29 -19.14 3.17
C PHE A 410 -23.89 -20.45 2.47
N ILE A 411 -22.83 -20.43 1.66
CA ILE A 411 -22.32 -21.63 0.98
C ILE A 411 -21.81 -22.65 2.01
N PHE A 412 -21.06 -22.19 3.00
CA PHE A 412 -20.58 -23.06 4.08
C PHE A 412 -21.75 -23.73 4.81
N LEU A 413 -22.77 -22.97 5.20
CA LEU A 413 -23.97 -23.49 5.87
C LEU A 413 -24.77 -24.44 4.96
N ALA A 414 -24.90 -24.13 3.67
CA ALA A 414 -25.59 -24.99 2.72
C ALA A 414 -24.89 -26.35 2.60
N ILE A 415 -23.56 -26.39 2.52
CA ILE A 415 -22.79 -27.63 2.49
C ILE A 415 -22.89 -28.36 3.83
N TYR A 416 -22.74 -27.63 4.94
CA TYR A 416 -22.84 -28.19 6.29
C TYR A 416 -24.18 -28.90 6.52
N TYR A 417 -25.30 -28.24 6.20
CA TYR A 417 -26.63 -28.82 6.35
C TYR A 417 -26.92 -29.92 5.32
N THR A 418 -26.37 -29.83 4.11
CA THR A 418 -26.48 -30.93 3.13
C THR A 418 -25.84 -32.20 3.66
N LEU A 419 -24.63 -32.10 4.25
CA LEU A 419 -23.96 -33.22 4.89
C LEU A 419 -24.73 -33.75 6.10
N ASN A 420 -25.23 -32.84 6.94
CA ASN A 420 -26.03 -33.19 8.12
C ASN A 420 -27.30 -33.97 7.73
N LEU A 421 -28.06 -33.46 6.75
CA LEU A 421 -29.29 -34.11 6.25
C LEU A 421 -28.99 -35.44 5.59
N THR A 422 -27.91 -35.53 4.80
CA THR A 422 -27.48 -36.79 4.18
C THR A 422 -27.13 -37.83 5.25
N TYR A 423 -26.44 -37.42 6.30
CA TYR A 423 -26.12 -38.30 7.42
C TYR A 423 -27.38 -38.79 8.16
N HIS A 424 -28.33 -37.91 8.47
CA HIS A 424 -29.51 -38.30 9.24
C HIS A 424 -30.55 -39.08 8.43
N HIS A 425 -30.68 -38.79 7.12
CA HIS A 425 -31.77 -39.34 6.31
C HIS A 425 -31.34 -40.32 5.21
N CYS A 426 -30.07 -40.31 4.81
CA CYS A 426 -29.59 -41.17 3.71
C CYS A 426 -28.61 -42.24 4.17
N PHE A 427 -27.88 -42.04 5.27
CA PHE A 427 -26.90 -43.01 5.73
C PHE A 427 -27.55 -44.14 6.54
N THR A 428 -27.14 -45.37 6.23
CA THR A 428 -27.36 -46.55 7.07
C THR A 428 -26.58 -46.44 8.39
N GLU A 429 -26.96 -47.21 9.41
CA GLU A 429 -26.27 -47.20 10.72
C GLU A 429 -24.76 -47.44 10.60
N LYS A 430 -24.36 -48.38 9.72
CA LYS A 430 -22.93 -48.65 9.45
C LYS A 430 -22.23 -47.45 8.81
N GLN A 431 -22.87 -46.78 7.85
CA GLN A 431 -22.32 -45.56 7.24
C GLN A 431 -22.24 -44.40 8.23
N GLN A 432 -23.21 -44.26 9.13
CA GLN A 432 -23.19 -43.27 10.20
C GLN A 432 -22.03 -43.51 11.18
N GLN A 433 -21.77 -44.76 11.56
CA GLN A 433 -20.62 -45.12 12.40
C GLN A 433 -19.29 -44.78 11.72
N ASN A 434 -19.14 -45.14 10.44
CA ASN A 434 -17.95 -44.78 9.66
C ASN A 434 -17.77 -43.27 9.56
N PHE A 435 -18.84 -42.53 9.30
CA PHE A 435 -18.80 -41.08 9.21
C PHE A 435 -18.44 -40.41 10.56
N LYS A 436 -18.92 -40.95 11.69
CA LYS A 436 -18.48 -40.49 13.02
C LYS A 436 -16.98 -40.69 13.24
N ALA A 437 -16.43 -41.84 12.83
CA ALA A 437 -14.98 -42.07 12.90
C ALA A 437 -14.19 -41.05 12.05
N VAL A 438 -14.67 -40.77 10.83
CA VAL A 438 -14.13 -39.70 9.96
C VAL A 438 -14.18 -38.33 10.65
N SER A 439 -15.31 -37.97 11.27
CA SER A 439 -15.47 -36.70 11.97
C SER A 439 -14.49 -36.54 13.13
N VAL A 440 -14.32 -37.57 13.97
CA VAL A 440 -13.37 -37.55 15.09
C VAL A 440 -11.93 -37.38 14.59
N LEU A 441 -11.58 -38.06 13.50
CA LEU A 441 -10.27 -37.92 12.86
C LEU A 441 -10.02 -36.48 12.41
N PHE A 442 -10.95 -35.89 11.66
CA PHE A 442 -10.80 -34.51 11.18
C PHE A 442 -10.86 -33.46 12.30
N MET A 443 -11.52 -33.76 13.42
CA MET A 443 -11.51 -32.89 14.60
C MET A 443 -10.09 -32.74 15.15
N LYS A 444 -9.35 -33.86 15.29
CA LYS A 444 -7.93 -33.85 15.65
C LYS A 444 -7.08 -33.14 14.60
N GLY A 445 -7.44 -33.26 13.33
CA GLY A 445 -6.77 -32.56 12.23
C GLY A 445 -6.90 -31.03 12.30
N ASN A 446 -8.06 -30.54 12.71
CA ASN A 446 -8.35 -29.11 12.81
C ASN A 446 -7.48 -28.38 13.84
N GLU A 447 -7.20 -29.02 14.98
CA GLU A 447 -6.36 -28.46 16.06
C GLU A 447 -4.91 -28.21 15.62
N LEU A 448 -4.48 -28.84 14.54
CA LEU A 448 -3.10 -28.80 14.06
C LEU A 448 -2.86 -27.69 13.03
N ILE A 449 -3.90 -26.97 12.60
CA ILE A 449 -3.76 -25.81 11.70
C ILE A 449 -3.79 -24.52 12.53
N PRO A 450 -2.66 -23.83 12.72
CA PRO A 450 -2.57 -22.66 13.60
C PRO A 450 -2.98 -21.36 12.86
N ILE A 451 -4.25 -21.28 12.50
CA ILE A 451 -4.80 -20.22 11.62
C ILE A 451 -4.67 -18.85 12.24
N THR A 452 -4.91 -18.74 13.55
CA THR A 452 -4.85 -17.48 14.29
C THR A 452 -3.52 -16.77 14.03
N PHE A 453 -2.41 -17.46 14.19
CA PHE A 453 -1.09 -16.89 14.01
C PHE A 453 -0.82 -16.50 12.56
N VAL A 454 -1.01 -17.40 11.61
CA VAL A 454 -0.72 -17.12 10.18
C VAL A 454 -1.57 -15.98 9.65
N LEU A 455 -2.85 -16.00 9.98
CA LEU A 455 -3.77 -14.97 9.56
C LEU A 455 -3.43 -13.62 10.21
N SER A 456 -3.11 -13.59 11.51
CA SER A 456 -2.71 -12.36 12.20
C SER A 456 -1.44 -11.73 11.61
N PHE A 457 -0.39 -12.51 11.36
CA PHE A 457 0.84 -11.99 10.74
C PHE A 457 0.60 -11.47 9.32
N PHE A 458 -0.23 -12.17 8.53
CA PHE A 458 -0.58 -11.72 7.18
C PHE A 458 -1.38 -10.41 7.20
N VAL A 459 -2.43 -10.34 8.02
CA VAL A 459 -3.27 -9.14 8.18
C VAL A 459 -2.44 -7.93 8.62
N ASP A 460 -1.52 -8.11 9.57
CA ASP A 460 -0.63 -7.04 10.03
C ASP A 460 0.27 -6.48 8.90
N GLN A 461 0.87 -7.36 8.10
CA GLN A 461 1.72 -6.95 6.98
C GLN A 461 0.94 -6.24 5.87
N VAL A 462 -0.27 -6.72 5.57
CA VAL A 462 -1.17 -6.07 4.61
C VAL A 462 -1.63 -4.70 5.14
N ALA A 463 -2.01 -4.59 6.42
CA ALA A 463 -2.43 -3.33 7.02
C ALA A 463 -1.32 -2.27 7.02
N LYS A 464 -0.08 -2.66 7.36
CA LYS A 464 1.10 -1.77 7.26
C LYS A 464 1.33 -1.28 5.84
N ARG A 465 1.17 -2.15 4.85
CA ARG A 465 1.25 -1.80 3.43
C ARG A 465 0.15 -0.82 3.04
N TRP A 466 -1.10 -1.10 3.42
CA TRP A 466 -2.25 -0.24 3.17
C TRP A 466 -2.04 1.19 3.68
N TRP A 467 -1.58 1.33 4.94
CA TRP A 467 -1.32 2.65 5.54
C TRP A 467 -0.21 3.40 4.80
N LYS A 468 0.83 2.67 4.39
CA LYS A 468 1.91 3.24 3.57
C LYS A 468 1.39 3.74 2.22
N ILE A 469 0.51 2.99 1.56
CA ILE A 469 -0.09 3.42 0.29
C ILE A 469 -0.87 4.71 0.50
N PHE A 470 -1.72 4.79 1.53
CA PHE A 470 -2.48 6.00 1.87
C PHE A 470 -1.59 7.23 2.04
N LEU A 471 -0.53 7.12 2.85
CA LEU A 471 0.42 8.21 3.08
C LEU A 471 1.23 8.62 1.83
N THR A 472 1.29 7.75 0.83
CA THR A 472 2.02 8.01 -0.42
C THR A 472 1.16 8.76 -1.44
N ILE A 473 -0.17 8.82 -1.25
CA ILE A 473 -1.07 9.60 -2.12
C ILE A 473 -0.64 11.07 -2.11
N SER A 474 -0.46 11.63 -3.31
CA SER A 474 0.02 13.00 -3.48
C SER A 474 -1.07 14.04 -3.24
N TRP A 475 -0.77 14.99 -2.35
CA TRP A 475 -1.60 16.16 -2.06
C TRP A 475 -0.88 17.43 -2.58
N PRO A 476 -1.41 18.12 -3.60
CA PRO A 476 -0.70 19.22 -4.26
C PRO A 476 -0.85 20.57 -3.54
N ASP A 477 -1.53 20.64 -2.40
CA ASP A 477 -1.83 21.85 -1.63
C ASP A 477 -0.59 22.70 -1.37
N ARG A 478 0.44 22.08 -0.80
CA ARG A 478 1.69 22.75 -0.45
C ARG A 478 2.37 23.27 -1.71
N ALA A 479 2.36 22.49 -2.79
CA ALA A 479 2.90 22.91 -4.08
C ALA A 479 2.09 24.09 -4.66
N ALA A 480 0.76 24.07 -4.58
CA ALA A 480 -0.10 25.13 -5.06
C ALA A 480 0.11 26.44 -4.28
N SER A 481 0.21 26.38 -2.95
CA SER A 481 0.52 27.56 -2.13
C SER A 481 1.89 28.15 -2.46
N ILE A 482 2.90 27.30 -2.63
CA ILE A 482 4.26 27.74 -3.00
C ILE A 482 4.30 28.32 -4.42
N VAL A 483 3.60 27.71 -5.38
CA VAL A 483 3.46 28.25 -6.74
C VAL A 483 2.73 29.59 -6.72
N SER A 484 1.65 29.72 -5.94
CA SER A 484 0.92 30.98 -5.78
C SER A 484 1.78 32.07 -5.14
N LEU A 485 2.61 31.72 -4.16
CA LEU A 485 3.46 32.67 -3.45
C LEU A 485 4.67 33.13 -4.28
N TYR A 486 5.33 32.22 -5.00
CA TYR A 486 6.64 32.49 -5.61
C TYR A 486 6.62 32.75 -7.12
N ILE A 487 5.53 32.46 -7.83
CA ILE A 487 5.39 32.84 -9.25
C ILE A 487 4.65 34.19 -9.33
N LYS A 488 5.41 35.26 -9.51
CA LYS A 488 4.90 36.64 -9.59
C LYS A 488 4.12 36.91 -10.87
N GLY A 489 3.23 37.90 -10.78
CA GLY A 489 2.44 38.44 -11.89
C GLY A 489 0.94 38.33 -11.67
N THR A 490 0.28 39.47 -11.56
CA THR A 490 -1.20 39.59 -11.59
C THR A 490 -1.72 39.66 -13.03
N ASP A 491 -0.82 39.71 -14.01
CA ASP A 491 -1.08 39.68 -15.43
C ASP A 491 -1.48 38.28 -15.93
N GLU A 492 -2.02 38.22 -17.14
CA GLU A 492 -2.49 36.98 -17.74
C GLU A 492 -1.40 35.91 -17.83
N ARG A 493 -0.16 36.34 -18.14
CA ARG A 493 0.99 35.45 -18.24
C ARG A 493 1.36 34.84 -16.89
N GLY A 494 1.37 35.62 -15.80
CA GLY A 494 1.61 35.11 -14.45
C GLY A 494 0.56 34.09 -14.03
N ARG A 495 -0.73 34.41 -14.27
CA ARG A 495 -1.85 33.48 -14.04
C ARG A 495 -1.69 32.18 -14.85
N MET A 496 -1.31 32.28 -16.12
CA MET A 496 -1.15 31.13 -17.01
C MET A 496 -0.04 30.18 -16.56
N ILE A 497 1.11 30.71 -16.13
CA ILE A 497 2.21 29.90 -15.60
C ILE A 497 1.75 29.16 -14.34
N ARG A 498 1.14 29.86 -13.38
CA ARG A 498 0.70 29.25 -12.13
C ARG A 498 -0.34 28.14 -12.35
N ARG A 499 -1.37 28.40 -13.15
CA ARG A 499 -2.42 27.42 -13.49
C ARG A 499 -1.85 26.20 -14.21
N THR A 500 -0.93 26.41 -15.15
CA THR A 500 -0.30 25.32 -15.90
C THR A 500 0.57 24.45 -14.98
N LEU A 501 1.33 25.04 -14.05
CA LEU A 501 2.16 24.28 -13.11
C LEU A 501 1.33 23.32 -12.25
N VAL A 502 0.26 23.81 -11.62
CA VAL A 502 -0.60 22.95 -10.80
C VAL A 502 -1.39 21.95 -11.64
N ARG A 503 -1.76 22.29 -12.88
CA ARG A 503 -2.41 21.37 -13.81
C ARG A 503 -1.48 20.22 -14.21
N TYR A 504 -0.21 20.49 -14.53
CA TYR A 504 0.78 19.45 -14.82
C TYR A 504 1.06 18.53 -13.63
N ILE A 505 1.12 19.08 -12.41
CA ILE A 505 1.23 18.29 -11.17
C ILE A 505 0.04 17.32 -11.03
N ASN A 506 -1.18 17.84 -11.21
CA ASN A 506 -2.40 17.03 -11.13
C ASN A 506 -2.50 16.01 -12.28
N LEU A 507 -2.10 16.39 -13.50
CA LEU A 507 -2.11 15.52 -14.69
C LEU A 507 -1.18 14.31 -14.51
N SER A 508 0.06 14.53 -14.05
CA SER A 508 1.00 13.44 -13.78
C SER A 508 0.51 12.50 -12.67
N THR A 509 -0.10 13.07 -11.62
CA THR A 509 -0.75 12.28 -10.57
C THR A 509 -1.91 11.45 -11.13
N LEU A 510 -2.74 12.06 -11.99
CA LEU A 510 -3.87 11.40 -12.61
C LEU A 510 -3.46 10.28 -13.57
N PHE A 511 -2.36 10.42 -14.31
CA PHE A 511 -1.83 9.32 -15.12
C PHE A 511 -1.59 8.07 -14.25
N VAL A 512 -0.89 8.21 -13.12
CA VAL A 512 -0.65 7.09 -12.22
C VAL A 512 -1.95 6.57 -11.61
N LEU A 513 -2.81 7.44 -11.07
CA LEU A 513 -4.07 7.00 -10.44
C LEU A 513 -5.02 6.30 -11.42
N ARG A 514 -5.08 6.76 -12.68
CA ARG A 514 -5.87 6.14 -13.75
C ARG A 514 -5.39 4.72 -14.05
N ASP A 515 -4.09 4.47 -13.97
CA ASP A 515 -3.52 3.20 -14.37
C ASP A 515 -3.52 2.16 -13.24
N ILE A 516 -3.56 2.59 -11.97
CA ILE A 516 -3.59 1.68 -10.80
C ILE A 516 -4.99 1.50 -10.17
N SER A 517 -5.95 2.41 -10.43
CA SER A 517 -7.30 2.34 -9.84
C SER A 517 -8.37 2.03 -10.86
N THR A 518 -9.16 0.98 -10.59
CA THR A 518 -10.32 0.61 -11.43
C THR A 518 -11.38 1.70 -11.44
N ALA A 519 -11.64 2.32 -10.28
CA ALA A 519 -12.59 3.41 -10.13
C ALA A 519 -12.21 4.66 -10.95
N VAL A 520 -10.92 5.00 -10.99
CA VAL A 520 -10.41 6.14 -11.78
C VAL A 520 -10.37 5.79 -13.27
N LYS A 521 -9.98 4.55 -13.62
CA LYS A 521 -9.99 4.07 -15.02
C LYS A 521 -11.37 4.11 -15.64
N LYS A 522 -12.42 3.78 -14.89
CA LYS A 522 -13.83 3.91 -15.34
C LYS A 522 -14.20 5.36 -15.66
N ARG A 523 -13.63 6.32 -14.92
CA ARG A 523 -13.88 7.76 -15.14
C ARG A 523 -13.08 8.34 -16.30
N PHE A 524 -11.83 7.93 -16.45
CA PHE A 524 -10.93 8.41 -17.50
C PHE A 524 -10.42 7.24 -18.36
N PRO A 525 -11.27 6.55 -19.14
CA PRO A 525 -10.86 5.36 -19.87
C PRO A 525 -9.84 5.68 -20.98
N THR A 526 -10.04 6.77 -21.73
CA THR A 526 -9.17 7.21 -22.82
C THR A 526 -8.46 8.53 -22.51
N MET A 527 -7.40 8.86 -23.25
CA MET A 527 -6.72 10.16 -23.13
C MET A 527 -7.62 11.34 -23.50
N GLU A 528 -8.57 11.16 -24.41
CA GLU A 528 -9.57 12.19 -24.78
C GLU A 528 -10.41 12.62 -23.57
N HIS A 529 -10.69 11.71 -22.63
CA HIS A 529 -11.40 12.06 -21.40
C HIS A 529 -10.60 13.05 -20.54
N LEU A 530 -9.27 13.02 -20.60
CA LEU A 530 -8.41 13.98 -19.91
C LEU A 530 -8.44 15.36 -20.59
N VAL A 531 -8.54 15.39 -21.92
CA VAL A 531 -8.73 16.63 -22.71
C VAL A 531 -10.09 17.24 -22.40
N HIS A 532 -11.16 16.44 -22.51
CA HIS A 532 -12.51 16.89 -22.17
C HIS A 532 -12.66 17.32 -20.72
N SER A 533 -11.84 16.78 -19.83
CA SER A 533 -11.80 17.15 -18.40
C SER A 533 -10.87 18.31 -18.08
N GLY A 534 -10.16 18.88 -19.06
CA GLY A 534 -9.29 20.04 -18.85
C GLY A 534 -7.98 19.76 -18.11
N PHE A 535 -7.57 18.50 -17.96
CA PHE A 535 -6.27 18.15 -17.36
C PHE A 535 -5.11 18.34 -18.34
N ILE A 536 -5.36 18.09 -19.63
CA ILE A 536 -4.38 18.23 -20.72
C ILE A 536 -5.04 18.96 -21.89
N THR A 537 -4.30 19.77 -22.63
CA THR A 537 -4.80 20.39 -23.86
C THR A 537 -4.64 19.43 -25.05
N GLU A 538 -5.31 19.71 -26.17
CA GLU A 538 -5.13 18.93 -27.40
C GLU A 538 -3.69 18.99 -27.92
N THR A 539 -3.06 20.17 -27.83
CA THR A 539 -1.66 20.38 -28.23
C THR A 539 -0.68 19.64 -27.33
N GLU A 540 -0.95 19.57 -26.02
CA GLU A 540 -0.12 18.80 -25.09
C GLU A 540 -0.32 17.30 -25.29
N LEU A 541 -1.55 16.86 -25.59
CA LEU A 541 -1.84 15.46 -25.87
C LEU A 541 -1.17 15.00 -27.17
N SER A 542 -1.12 15.83 -28.21
CA SER A 542 -0.42 15.48 -29.46
C SER A 542 1.08 15.29 -29.22
N ILE A 543 1.72 16.21 -28.49
CA ILE A 543 3.13 16.09 -28.09
C ILE A 543 3.36 14.83 -27.25
N PHE A 544 2.49 14.56 -26.28
CA PHE A 544 2.56 13.35 -25.46
C PHE A 544 2.46 12.08 -26.31
N SER A 545 1.46 12.01 -27.19
CA SER A 545 1.16 10.82 -27.99
C SER A 545 2.24 10.53 -29.03
N GLU A 546 2.74 11.55 -29.73
CA GLU A 546 3.88 11.42 -30.65
C GLU A 546 5.08 10.79 -29.94
N LYS A 547 5.34 11.21 -28.70
CA LYS A 547 6.48 10.70 -27.93
C LYS A 547 6.26 9.30 -27.40
N VAL A 548 5.07 8.97 -26.91
CA VAL A 548 4.73 7.60 -26.52
C VAL A 548 4.91 6.64 -27.70
N ALA A 549 4.44 7.01 -28.90
CA ALA A 549 4.62 6.24 -30.12
C ALA A 549 6.09 6.06 -30.52
N THR A 550 6.91 7.10 -30.34
CA THR A 550 8.36 7.05 -30.65
C THR A 550 9.09 5.93 -29.88
N TYR A 551 8.60 5.61 -28.68
CA TYR A 551 9.21 4.61 -27.80
C TYR A 551 8.42 3.30 -27.71
N ASP A 552 7.43 3.10 -28.61
CA ASP A 552 6.67 1.85 -28.74
C ASP A 552 6.09 1.35 -27.39
N ASP A 553 5.57 2.29 -26.59
CA ASP A 553 5.03 2.05 -25.23
C ASP A 553 6.02 1.44 -24.21
N LYS A 554 7.32 1.33 -24.53
CA LYS A 554 8.35 0.73 -23.65
C LYS A 554 8.66 1.59 -22.42
N VAL A 555 8.40 2.90 -22.51
CA VAL A 555 8.69 3.86 -21.45
C VAL A 555 7.39 4.33 -20.81
N TYR A 556 7.23 4.08 -19.51
CA TYR A 556 6.09 4.60 -18.77
C TYR A 556 6.26 6.11 -18.50
N MET A 557 5.60 6.95 -19.30
CA MET A 557 5.82 8.40 -19.38
C MET A 557 5.00 9.26 -18.40
N PHE A 558 4.51 8.72 -17.29
CA PHE A 558 3.75 9.51 -16.31
C PHE A 558 4.52 10.73 -15.78
N TRP A 559 5.86 10.69 -15.81
CA TRP A 559 6.77 11.73 -15.35
C TRP A 559 6.86 12.95 -16.29
N LEU A 560 6.43 12.83 -17.55
CA LEU A 560 6.65 13.84 -18.57
C LEU A 560 6.00 15.20 -18.25
N PRO A 561 4.75 15.29 -17.75
CA PRO A 561 4.18 16.56 -17.31
C PRO A 561 4.96 17.22 -16.17
N LEU A 562 5.60 16.45 -15.27
CA LEU A 562 6.44 17.02 -14.22
C LEU A 562 7.75 17.56 -14.79
N GLN A 563 8.32 16.93 -15.82
CA GLN A 563 9.44 17.50 -16.57
C GLN A 563 9.03 18.81 -17.25
N TRP A 564 7.84 18.87 -17.86
CA TRP A 564 7.30 20.12 -18.41
C TRP A 564 7.12 21.19 -17.32
N ALA A 565 6.62 20.80 -16.14
CA ALA A 565 6.48 21.71 -15.01
C ALA A 565 7.84 22.26 -14.56
N CYS A 566 8.86 21.42 -14.42
CA CYS A 566 10.21 21.85 -14.11
C CYS A 566 10.76 22.82 -15.17
N ASN A 567 10.66 22.48 -16.45
CA ASN A 567 11.10 23.35 -17.53
C ASN A 567 10.34 24.70 -17.54
N LEU A 568 9.05 24.69 -17.19
CA LEU A 568 8.22 25.90 -17.06
C LEU A 568 8.66 26.76 -15.87
N VAL A 569 9.03 26.17 -14.74
CA VAL A 569 9.61 26.91 -13.60
C VAL A 569 10.95 27.55 -13.99
N THR A 570 11.81 26.84 -14.73
CA THR A 570 13.06 27.42 -15.26
C THR A 570 12.78 28.58 -16.21
N LYS A 571 11.77 28.46 -17.07
CA LYS A 571 11.34 29.55 -17.94
C LYS A 571 10.80 30.74 -17.15
N ALA A 572 9.97 30.51 -16.13
CA ALA A 572 9.44 31.56 -15.26
C ALA A 572 10.56 32.32 -14.52
N LYS A 573 11.63 31.62 -14.10
CA LYS A 573 12.82 32.27 -13.53
C LYS A 573 13.52 33.18 -14.54
N LYS A 574 13.70 32.73 -15.78
CA LYS A 574 14.30 33.54 -16.86
C LYS A 574 13.43 34.74 -17.26
N GLU A 575 12.12 34.62 -17.10
CA GLU A 575 11.15 35.72 -17.25
C GLU A 575 11.08 36.63 -16.01
N GLU A 576 12.00 36.49 -15.04
CA GLU A 576 12.07 37.27 -13.80
C GLU A 576 10.80 37.19 -12.92
N ARG A 577 9.99 36.15 -13.12
CA ARG A 577 8.77 35.88 -12.31
C ARG A 577 9.06 35.15 -11.02
N ILE A 578 10.30 34.71 -10.82
CA ILE A 578 10.80 34.12 -9.58
C ILE A 578 11.99 34.97 -9.15
N GLU A 579 11.92 35.54 -7.96
CA GLU A 579 12.84 36.60 -7.52
C GLU A 579 14.19 36.07 -7.06
N SER A 580 14.22 34.88 -6.46
CA SER A 580 15.46 34.32 -5.91
C SER A 580 15.65 32.85 -6.21
N ASP A 581 16.91 32.43 -6.21
CA ASP A 581 17.33 31.04 -6.33
C ASP A 581 16.72 30.15 -5.26
N LEU A 582 16.47 30.69 -4.06
CA LEU A 582 15.83 29.97 -2.97
C LEU A 582 14.35 29.68 -3.28
N GLN A 583 13.61 30.65 -3.81
CA GLN A 583 12.23 30.47 -4.24
C GLN A 583 12.14 29.46 -5.38
N TYR A 584 12.98 29.61 -6.41
CA TYR A 584 13.11 28.66 -7.53
C TYR A 584 13.34 27.24 -7.05
N LYS A 585 14.33 27.05 -6.18
CA LYS A 585 14.64 25.75 -5.55
C LYS A 585 13.44 25.19 -4.79
N THR A 586 12.70 26.04 -4.08
CA THR A 586 11.57 25.59 -3.26
C THR A 586 10.43 25.06 -4.13
N VAL A 587 10.06 25.79 -5.18
CA VAL A 587 9.08 25.31 -6.18
C VAL A 587 9.54 23.99 -6.81
N MET A 588 10.80 23.89 -7.21
CA MET A 588 11.36 22.66 -7.80
C MET A 588 11.31 21.47 -6.84
N ASN A 589 11.60 21.66 -5.55
CA ASN A 589 11.56 20.58 -4.57
C ASN A 589 10.14 20.05 -4.35
N GLU A 590 9.11 20.91 -4.42
CA GLU A 590 7.71 20.49 -4.34
C GLU A 590 7.32 19.57 -5.50
N ILE A 591 7.68 19.96 -6.73
CA ILE A 591 7.43 19.15 -7.93
C ILE A 591 8.15 17.79 -7.83
N LEU A 592 9.42 17.79 -7.42
CA LEU A 592 10.22 16.58 -7.30
C LEU A 592 9.77 15.67 -6.14
N ALA A 593 9.23 16.23 -5.06
CA ALA A 593 8.63 15.46 -3.97
C ALA A 593 7.38 14.72 -4.45
N ILE A 594 6.50 15.39 -5.20
CA ILE A 594 5.32 14.77 -5.81
C ILE A 594 5.73 13.68 -6.79
N ARG A 595 6.71 13.93 -7.67
CA ARG A 595 7.27 12.92 -8.58
C ARG A 595 7.71 11.66 -7.81
N GLY A 596 8.42 11.86 -6.70
CA GLY A 596 8.87 10.77 -5.83
C GLY A 596 7.70 9.96 -5.25
N ASN A 597 6.64 10.62 -4.81
CA ASN A 597 5.47 9.96 -4.22
C ASN A 597 4.66 9.18 -5.26
N ILE A 598 4.34 9.78 -6.41
CA ILE A 598 3.58 9.06 -7.46
C ILE A 598 4.39 7.92 -8.08
N GLY A 599 5.73 8.07 -8.18
CA GLY A 599 6.62 6.98 -8.55
C GLY A 599 6.61 5.85 -7.52
N LYS A 600 6.63 6.16 -6.22
CA LYS A 600 6.46 5.12 -5.18
C LYS A 600 5.09 4.44 -5.26
N LEU A 601 4.04 5.18 -5.61
CA LEU A 601 2.69 4.65 -5.74
C LEU A 601 2.60 3.62 -6.86
N SER A 602 3.16 3.92 -8.03
CA SER A 602 3.20 2.96 -9.15
C SER A 602 4.05 1.72 -8.82
N LEU A 603 5.14 1.88 -8.08
CA LEU A 603 5.96 0.74 -7.64
C LEU A 603 5.24 -0.17 -6.64
N LEU A 604 4.41 0.41 -5.77
CA LEU A 604 3.57 -0.35 -4.84
C LEU A 604 2.38 -1.03 -5.55
N ASP A 605 2.03 -0.64 -6.76
CA ASP A 605 1.08 -1.42 -7.57
C ASP A 605 1.81 -2.54 -8.34
N TRP A 606 2.98 -2.21 -8.90
CA TRP A 606 3.77 -3.14 -9.71
C TRP A 606 4.29 -4.35 -8.92
N VAL A 607 4.76 -4.15 -7.69
CA VAL A 607 5.27 -5.23 -6.82
C VAL A 607 4.30 -5.43 -5.65
N PRO A 608 3.29 -6.31 -5.80
CA PRO A 608 2.30 -6.59 -4.76
C PRO A 608 2.91 -7.39 -3.59
N VAL A 609 2.07 -7.77 -2.62
CA VAL A 609 2.45 -8.84 -1.67
C VAL A 609 2.72 -10.11 -2.48
N PRO A 610 3.69 -10.97 -2.12
CA PRO A 610 3.96 -12.21 -2.85
C PRO A 610 2.73 -13.13 -2.93
N LEU A 611 2.49 -13.69 -4.12
CA LEU A 611 1.29 -14.52 -4.36
C LEU A 611 1.30 -15.75 -3.47
N VAL A 612 2.45 -16.42 -3.35
CA VAL A 612 2.66 -17.57 -2.47
C VAL A 612 2.22 -17.29 -1.03
N TYR A 613 2.46 -16.10 -0.48
CA TYR A 613 2.06 -15.77 0.88
C TYR A 613 0.54 -15.68 1.00
N THR A 614 -0.11 -15.03 0.03
CA THR A 614 -1.57 -14.99 -0.06
C THR A 614 -2.16 -16.41 -0.17
N GLN A 615 -1.53 -17.29 -0.96
CA GLN A 615 -1.99 -18.66 -1.14
C GLN A 615 -1.82 -19.52 0.12
N VAL A 616 -0.69 -19.45 0.84
CA VAL A 616 -0.48 -20.16 2.11
C VAL A 616 -1.60 -19.84 3.10
N VAL A 617 -1.86 -18.55 3.30
CA VAL A 617 -2.86 -18.07 4.28
C VAL A 617 -4.26 -18.49 3.84
N THR A 618 -4.57 -18.38 2.55
CA THR A 618 -5.85 -18.80 1.99
C THR A 618 -6.05 -20.32 2.16
N ILE A 619 -5.07 -21.15 1.82
CA ILE A 619 -5.12 -22.60 2.01
C ILE A 619 -5.34 -22.93 3.49
N ALA A 620 -4.63 -22.27 4.40
CA ALA A 620 -4.77 -22.51 5.84
C ALA A 620 -6.22 -22.30 6.32
N VAL A 621 -6.79 -21.14 6.00
CA VAL A 621 -8.14 -20.76 6.42
C VAL A 621 -9.19 -21.66 5.77
N TYR A 622 -9.13 -21.86 4.45
CA TYR A 622 -10.12 -22.68 3.75
C TYR A 622 -10.02 -24.16 4.10
N SER A 623 -8.80 -24.71 4.29
CA SER A 623 -8.62 -26.11 4.72
C SER A 623 -9.23 -26.34 6.09
N PHE A 624 -9.06 -25.41 7.03
CA PHE A 624 -9.71 -25.49 8.33
C PHE A 624 -11.23 -25.55 8.23
N PHE A 625 -11.86 -24.68 7.43
CA PHE A 625 -13.31 -24.74 7.29
C PHE A 625 -13.77 -25.99 6.53
N CYS A 626 -13.01 -26.47 5.54
CA CYS A 626 -13.26 -27.75 4.91
C CYS A 626 -13.23 -28.91 5.92
N LEU A 627 -12.28 -28.90 6.85
CA LEU A 627 -12.21 -29.87 7.95
C LEU A 627 -13.35 -29.66 8.97
N CYS A 628 -13.79 -28.43 9.23
CA CYS A 628 -14.95 -28.14 10.09
C CYS A 628 -16.25 -28.75 9.53
N LEU A 629 -16.43 -28.77 8.20
CA LEU A 629 -17.61 -29.37 7.55
C LEU A 629 -17.79 -30.84 7.90
N LEU A 630 -16.71 -31.57 8.21
CA LEU A 630 -16.75 -32.98 8.56
C LEU A 630 -16.62 -33.19 10.07
N SER A 631 -15.72 -32.46 10.72
CA SER A 631 -15.39 -32.67 12.15
C SER A 631 -16.45 -32.14 13.12
N ARG A 632 -17.19 -31.09 12.74
CA ARG A 632 -18.13 -30.41 13.65
C ARG A 632 -19.59 -30.81 13.40
N GLN A 633 -19.83 -31.90 12.67
CA GLN A 633 -21.18 -32.43 12.42
C GLN A 633 -21.85 -32.98 13.69
N PHE A 634 -21.06 -33.42 14.69
CA PHE A 634 -21.57 -34.09 15.90
C PHE A 634 -20.96 -33.53 17.18
N ASN A 635 -21.80 -33.42 18.21
CA ASN A 635 -21.37 -33.38 19.60
C ASN A 635 -21.50 -34.81 20.15
N ALA A 636 -20.38 -35.50 20.39
CA ALA A 636 -20.32 -36.94 20.70
C ALA A 636 -20.99 -37.40 22.03
N GLY A 637 -21.93 -36.64 22.61
CA GLY A 637 -22.55 -36.98 23.89
C GLY A 637 -23.99 -36.48 24.11
N SER A 638 -24.64 -35.79 23.17
CA SER A 638 -25.98 -35.23 23.42
C SER A 638 -27.06 -35.89 22.56
N LYS A 639 -27.77 -36.89 23.12
CA LYS A 639 -28.98 -37.47 22.51
C LYS A 639 -30.15 -36.48 22.38
N ALA A 640 -30.10 -35.33 23.05
CA ALA A 640 -31.28 -34.48 23.25
C ALA A 640 -31.39 -33.26 22.31
N LEU A 641 -30.35 -32.92 21.53
CA LEU A 641 -30.35 -31.72 20.67
C LEU A 641 -30.21 -32.06 19.17
N GLU A 642 -30.70 -33.23 18.76
CA GLU A 642 -30.39 -33.83 17.45
C GLU A 642 -31.18 -33.29 16.25
N SER A 643 -32.19 -32.43 16.39
CA SER A 643 -33.03 -32.08 15.22
C SER A 643 -32.51 -30.92 14.38
N ILE A 644 -31.85 -29.91 14.96
CA ILE A 644 -31.23 -28.80 14.20
C ILE A 644 -30.02 -28.32 15.00
N ASN A 645 -28.87 -28.97 14.82
CA ASN A 645 -27.63 -28.53 15.47
C ASN A 645 -27.10 -27.30 14.72
N VAL A 646 -27.59 -26.10 15.07
CA VAL A 646 -27.03 -24.84 14.57
C VAL A 646 -25.59 -24.76 15.05
N PRO A 647 -24.57 -24.75 14.17
CA PRO A 647 -23.18 -24.84 14.57
C PRO A 647 -22.66 -23.47 15.03
N PHE A 648 -23.19 -22.96 16.15
CA PHE A 648 -23.01 -21.59 16.62
C PHE A 648 -21.54 -21.18 16.73
N PHE A 649 -20.71 -22.00 17.39
CA PHE A 649 -19.28 -21.72 17.53
C PHE A 649 -18.53 -21.74 16.20
N VAL A 650 -18.91 -22.64 15.29
CA VAL A 650 -18.30 -22.69 13.95
C VAL A 650 -18.67 -21.44 13.15
N ILE A 651 -19.91 -20.95 13.28
CA ILE A 651 -20.34 -19.68 12.67
C ILE A 651 -19.51 -18.51 13.23
N LEU A 652 -19.25 -18.46 14.53
CA LEU A 652 -18.39 -17.44 15.13
C LEU A 652 -16.94 -17.53 14.62
N GLU A 653 -16.35 -18.73 14.63
CA GLU A 653 -15.01 -18.96 14.06
C GLU A 653 -14.96 -18.55 12.59
N PHE A 654 -16.00 -18.85 11.81
CA PHE A 654 -16.14 -18.42 10.42
C PHE A 654 -16.14 -16.91 10.30
N ILE A 655 -16.95 -16.21 11.10
CA ILE A 655 -16.99 -14.74 11.12
C ILE A 655 -15.61 -14.18 11.46
N PHE A 656 -14.87 -14.77 12.39
CA PHE A 656 -13.55 -14.27 12.78
C PHE A 656 -12.46 -14.57 11.73
N TYR A 657 -12.31 -15.81 11.30
CA TYR A 657 -11.20 -16.20 10.42
C TYR A 657 -11.46 -15.87 8.95
N ILE A 658 -12.64 -16.16 8.41
CA ILE A 658 -12.99 -15.71 7.06
C ILE A 658 -13.15 -14.19 7.06
N GLY A 659 -13.70 -13.60 8.12
CA GLY A 659 -13.76 -12.14 8.25
C GLY A 659 -12.41 -11.48 8.18
N LEU A 660 -11.43 -11.92 8.98
CA LEU A 660 -10.06 -11.40 8.94
C LEU A 660 -9.38 -11.64 7.58
N LEU A 661 -9.60 -12.80 6.94
CA LEU A 661 -9.07 -13.07 5.61
C LEU A 661 -9.65 -12.11 4.57
N LYS A 662 -10.96 -11.83 4.63
CA LYS A 662 -11.63 -10.86 3.75
C LYS A 662 -11.20 -9.43 4.04
N VAL A 663 -10.97 -9.06 5.31
CA VAL A 663 -10.38 -7.76 5.68
C VAL A 663 -9.00 -7.61 5.03
N ALA A 664 -8.13 -8.62 5.12
CA ALA A 664 -6.84 -8.58 4.42
C ALA A 664 -7.02 -8.47 2.90
N GLN A 665 -8.02 -9.13 2.32
CA GLN A 665 -8.33 -9.02 0.89
C GLN A 665 -8.71 -7.58 0.48
N VAL A 666 -9.57 -6.89 1.24
CA VAL A 666 -9.92 -5.47 1.00
C VAL A 666 -8.66 -4.60 1.09
N LEU A 667 -7.89 -4.76 2.17
CA LEU A 667 -6.71 -3.92 2.41
C LEU A 667 -5.57 -4.15 1.41
N LEU A 668 -5.54 -5.31 0.74
CA LEU A 668 -4.49 -5.66 -0.21
C LEU A 668 -4.53 -4.79 -1.48
N ASN A 669 -5.73 -4.40 -1.93
CA ASN A 669 -5.89 -3.48 -3.04
C ASN A 669 -6.83 -2.31 -2.67
N PRO A 670 -6.31 -1.23 -2.07
CA PRO A 670 -7.12 -0.09 -1.67
C PRO A 670 -7.53 0.85 -2.83
N PHE A 671 -7.20 0.49 -4.07
CA PHE A 671 -7.53 1.25 -5.28
C PHE A 671 -8.74 0.69 -6.04
N GLY A 672 -9.43 -0.25 -5.41
CA GLY A 672 -10.58 -0.96 -5.92
C GLY A 672 -11.89 -0.17 -5.85
N GLU A 673 -12.98 -0.92 -5.64
CA GLU A 673 -14.35 -0.41 -5.49
C GLU A 673 -15.08 -1.04 -4.29
N ASP A 674 -14.35 -1.47 -3.26
CA ASP A 674 -14.90 -1.88 -1.97
C ASP A 674 -15.26 -0.67 -1.10
N ASP A 675 -16.08 -0.87 -0.06
CA ASP A 675 -16.58 0.23 0.80
C ASP A 675 -15.44 1.00 1.51
N ASP A 676 -14.31 0.34 1.78
CA ASP A 676 -13.17 0.89 2.53
C ASP A 676 -12.02 1.38 1.63
N ASP A 677 -12.19 1.31 0.31
CA ASP A 677 -11.17 1.75 -0.65
C ASP A 677 -11.03 3.27 -0.69
N PHE A 678 -9.87 3.74 -1.18
CA PHE A 678 -9.57 5.16 -1.24
C PHE A 678 -10.46 5.89 -2.24
N GLU A 679 -11.07 6.98 -1.81
CA GLU A 679 -11.97 7.82 -2.61
C GLU A 679 -11.21 8.71 -3.62
N LEU A 680 -10.45 8.09 -4.52
CA LEU A 680 -9.53 8.76 -5.44
C LEU A 680 -10.23 9.74 -6.39
N ASN A 681 -11.46 9.43 -6.83
CA ASN A 681 -12.25 10.34 -7.68
C ASN A 681 -12.54 11.67 -6.97
N TYR A 682 -12.82 11.64 -5.66
CA TYR A 682 -12.96 12.86 -4.85
C TYR A 682 -11.62 13.58 -4.71
N ILE A 683 -10.55 12.84 -4.41
CA ILE A 683 -9.20 13.43 -4.24
C ILE A 683 -8.78 14.16 -5.52
N ILE A 684 -9.01 13.58 -6.70
CA ILE A 684 -8.72 14.22 -8.00
C ILE A 684 -9.49 15.54 -8.16
N ASP A 685 -10.79 15.53 -7.89
CA ASP A 685 -11.63 16.73 -8.02
C ASP A 685 -11.19 17.83 -7.06
N ARG A 686 -11.05 17.45 -5.78
CA ARG A 686 -10.64 18.36 -4.72
C ARG A 686 -9.29 18.97 -5.01
N ASN A 687 -8.33 18.16 -5.47
CA ASN A 687 -6.98 18.62 -5.71
C ASN A 687 -6.92 19.63 -6.85
N LEU A 688 -7.62 19.39 -7.98
CA LEU A 688 -7.65 20.35 -9.07
C LEU A 688 -8.37 21.65 -8.67
N GLN A 689 -9.54 21.54 -8.03
CA GLN A 689 -10.33 22.69 -7.58
C GLN A 689 -9.54 23.56 -6.59
N LEU A 690 -8.97 22.95 -5.56
CA LEU A 690 -8.18 23.67 -4.56
C LEU A 690 -6.97 24.32 -5.19
N CYS A 691 -6.26 23.63 -6.09
CA CYS A 691 -5.13 24.20 -6.79
C CYS A 691 -5.52 25.48 -7.54
N TYR A 692 -6.61 25.46 -8.31
CA TYR A 692 -7.08 26.64 -9.03
C TYR A 692 -7.54 27.76 -8.10
N LEU A 693 -8.27 27.47 -7.02
CA LEU A 693 -8.62 28.48 -6.03
C LEU A 693 -7.38 29.16 -5.44
N VAL A 694 -6.35 28.38 -5.08
CA VAL A 694 -5.12 28.90 -4.44
C VAL A 694 -4.27 29.74 -5.39
N VAL A 695 -4.10 29.30 -6.65
CA VAL A 695 -3.21 29.99 -7.60
C VAL A 695 -3.85 31.12 -8.39
N ASP A 696 -5.17 31.26 -8.26
CA ASP A 696 -5.99 32.18 -9.05
C ASP A 696 -6.82 33.08 -8.14
N GLU A 697 -7.90 32.54 -7.55
CA GLU A 697 -8.86 33.33 -6.79
C GLU A 697 -8.27 33.93 -5.50
N TYR A 698 -7.43 33.18 -4.80
CA TYR A 698 -6.77 33.63 -3.57
C TYR A 698 -5.33 34.10 -3.78
N HIS A 699 -4.84 34.17 -5.03
CA HIS A 699 -3.50 34.67 -5.30
C HIS A 699 -3.36 36.14 -4.89
N GLY A 700 -2.44 36.42 -3.96
CA GLY A 700 -2.16 37.77 -3.46
C GLY A 700 -3.29 38.41 -2.63
N ARG A 701 -4.40 37.70 -2.38
CA ARG A 701 -5.51 38.24 -1.60
C ARG A 701 -5.34 37.91 -0.12
N VAL A 702 -5.36 38.94 0.72
CA VAL A 702 -5.45 38.84 2.18
C VAL A 702 -6.72 39.53 2.66
N PRO A 703 -7.36 39.07 3.75
CA PRO A 703 -8.45 39.82 4.37
C PRO A 703 -8.01 41.24 4.71
N ALA A 704 -8.92 42.22 4.64
CA ALA A 704 -8.63 43.59 5.03
C ALA A 704 -8.07 43.61 6.46
N VAL A 705 -6.80 44.01 6.59
CA VAL A 705 -6.16 44.19 7.90
C VAL A 705 -6.74 45.49 8.46
N GLY A 706 -7.73 45.35 9.34
CA GLY A 706 -8.42 46.49 9.93
C GLY A 706 -7.43 47.41 10.65
N VAL A 707 -7.10 48.54 10.02
CA VAL A 707 -6.55 49.69 10.73
C VAL A 707 -7.74 50.30 11.45
N THR A 708 -7.81 50.07 12.76
CA THR A 708 -8.52 50.90 13.76
C THR A 708 -9.62 51.82 13.22
N ALA A 709 -10.87 51.33 13.19
CA ALA A 709 -12.16 52.03 13.40
C ALA A 709 -12.32 53.53 13.03
N GLY A 710 -11.61 54.07 12.03
CA GLY A 710 -11.55 55.52 11.79
C GLY A 710 -12.12 55.99 10.46
N GLU A 711 -12.21 55.14 9.44
CA GLU A 711 -12.58 55.61 8.10
C GLU A 711 -13.79 54.86 7.53
N PRO A 712 -14.91 55.56 7.23
CA PRO A 712 -16.06 54.97 6.59
C PRO A 712 -15.73 54.71 5.11
N HIS A 713 -15.34 53.48 4.79
CA HIS A 713 -15.14 53.09 3.40
C HIS A 713 -16.48 53.06 2.66
N GLY A 714 -16.55 53.91 1.64
CA GLY A 714 -17.64 53.96 0.67
C GLY A 714 -17.88 52.60 0.03
N GLU A 715 -19.17 52.36 -0.24
CA GLU A 715 -19.75 51.17 -0.82
C GLU A 715 -19.07 50.78 -2.14
N THR A 716 -18.04 49.93 -2.11
CA THR A 716 -17.59 49.25 -3.33
C THR A 716 -18.68 48.27 -3.73
N ALA A 717 -19.37 48.63 -4.81
CA ALA A 717 -20.38 47.84 -5.49
C ALA A 717 -19.95 46.37 -5.60
N VAL A 718 -20.59 45.52 -4.80
CA VAL A 718 -20.48 44.07 -4.93
C VAL A 718 -21.10 43.71 -6.27
N ALA A 719 -20.25 43.55 -7.28
CA ALA A 719 -20.65 43.03 -8.57
C ALA A 719 -21.43 41.72 -8.31
N GLN A 720 -22.70 41.71 -8.71
CA GLN A 720 -23.59 40.55 -8.62
C GLN A 720 -23.05 39.44 -9.53
N ARG A 721 -22.02 38.72 -9.08
CA ARG A 721 -21.46 37.57 -9.77
C ARG A 721 -22.36 36.37 -9.54
N LYS A 722 -22.78 35.75 -10.65
CA LYS A 722 -23.71 34.62 -10.69
C LYS A 722 -23.22 33.53 -9.73
N VAL A 723 -23.98 33.30 -8.67
CA VAL A 723 -23.80 32.18 -7.72
C VAL A 723 -23.98 30.88 -8.49
N SER A 724 -22.88 30.32 -8.99
CA SER A 724 -22.90 28.97 -9.54
C SER A 724 -23.09 27.97 -8.40
N HIS A 725 -24.12 27.14 -8.56
CA HIS A 725 -24.54 25.98 -7.76
C HIS A 725 -23.88 25.79 -6.38
N LYS A 726 -24.68 25.97 -5.33
CA LYS A 726 -24.37 25.59 -3.93
C LYS A 726 -23.98 24.11 -3.86
N ARG A 727 -22.68 23.79 -3.92
CA ARG A 727 -22.16 22.59 -3.25
C ARG A 727 -21.86 22.97 -1.80
N THR A 728 -22.18 22.07 -0.87
CA THR A 728 -21.69 22.14 0.50
C THR A 728 -20.17 22.11 0.46
N PRO A 729 -19.46 23.18 0.88
CA PRO A 729 -18.00 23.19 0.95
C PRO A 729 -17.50 22.07 1.86
N PHE A 730 -16.21 21.74 1.77
CA PHE A 730 -15.54 21.07 2.89
C PHE A 730 -15.72 21.94 4.13
N LYS A 731 -16.52 21.44 5.08
CA LYS A 731 -16.74 22.08 6.37
C LYS A 731 -16.00 21.25 7.42
N PRO A 732 -15.02 21.82 8.14
CA PRO A 732 -14.35 21.15 9.24
C PRO A 732 -15.33 20.56 10.25
N SER A 733 -14.85 19.57 11.00
CA SER A 733 -15.64 18.69 11.89
C SER A 733 -16.49 19.47 12.90
N THR A 734 -16.05 20.64 13.33
CA THR A 734 -16.74 21.48 14.31
C THR A 734 -17.51 22.65 13.69
N ALA A 735 -17.47 22.83 12.37
CA ALA A 735 -17.99 24.03 11.72
C ALA A 735 -19.51 24.22 11.89
N GLU A 736 -20.27 23.12 11.99
CA GLU A 736 -21.72 23.16 12.25
C GLU A 736 -22.11 22.79 13.68
N LEU A 737 -21.11 22.51 14.54
CA LEU A 737 -21.31 22.24 15.96
C LEU A 737 -21.81 23.52 16.63
N ARG A 738 -23.13 23.71 16.65
CA ARG A 738 -23.76 24.77 17.43
C ARG A 738 -23.72 24.37 18.90
N ILE A 739 -22.75 24.93 19.62
CA ILE A 739 -22.74 24.96 21.06
C ILE A 739 -24.00 25.76 21.49
N PRO A 740 -24.92 25.22 22.31
CA PRO A 740 -26.07 25.96 22.82
C PRO A 740 -25.63 27.30 23.42
N LEU A 741 -26.36 28.40 23.18
CA LEU A 741 -26.02 29.75 23.69
C LEU A 741 -25.64 29.76 25.17
N ARG A 742 -26.33 28.96 26.00
CA ARG A 742 -26.03 28.80 27.44
C ARG A 742 -24.63 28.24 27.76
N LEU A 743 -24.02 27.52 26.82
CA LEU A 743 -22.69 26.91 26.92
C LEU A 743 -21.61 27.71 26.16
N GLN A 744 -22.00 28.74 25.40
CA GLN A 744 -21.06 29.63 24.71
C GLN A 744 -20.46 30.70 25.63
N ALA A 745 -20.96 30.80 26.87
CA ALA A 745 -20.45 31.75 27.85
C ALA A 745 -18.94 31.55 28.01
N VAL A 746 -18.18 32.55 27.60
CA VAL A 746 -16.75 32.65 27.91
C VAL A 746 -16.66 32.74 29.42
N VAL A 747 -16.23 31.64 30.04
CA VAL A 747 -15.90 31.66 31.45
C VAL A 747 -14.59 32.44 31.56
N GLU A 748 -14.67 33.76 31.66
CA GLU A 748 -13.57 34.57 32.19
C GLU A 748 -13.37 34.14 33.64
N GLN A 749 -12.69 33.01 33.82
CA GLN A 749 -12.49 32.40 35.11
C GLN A 749 -11.48 33.25 35.88
N ALA A 750 -12.01 33.97 36.87
CA ALA A 750 -11.38 34.23 38.16
C ALA A 750 -10.18 35.21 38.27
N VAL A 751 -9.62 35.76 37.19
CA VAL A 751 -8.52 36.75 37.37
C VAL A 751 -9.04 38.14 37.80
N SER A 752 -10.26 38.52 37.41
CA SER A 752 -10.83 39.83 37.77
C SER A 752 -11.54 39.85 39.14
N LEU A 753 -11.95 38.70 39.68
CA LEU A 753 -12.65 38.62 40.97
C LEU A 753 -11.73 38.79 42.18
N GLN A 754 -10.43 38.55 42.06
CA GLN A 754 -9.50 38.85 43.15
C GLN A 754 -9.24 40.35 43.36
N LYS A 755 -9.59 41.22 42.40
CA LYS A 755 -9.29 42.65 42.52
C LYS A 755 -10.46 43.54 42.93
N ARG A 756 -11.67 43.01 43.21
CA ARG A 756 -12.82 43.87 43.56
C ARG A 756 -13.71 43.42 44.71
N GLN A 757 -13.36 42.39 45.47
CA GLN A 757 -14.08 42.08 46.71
C GLN A 757 -13.24 42.42 47.94
N GLU A 758 -12.88 43.69 48.04
CA GLU A 758 -12.92 44.36 49.33
C GLU A 758 -14.38 44.36 49.82
N GLY A 759 -14.66 43.54 50.83
CA GLY A 759 -15.59 43.93 51.90
C GLY A 759 -17.03 43.43 51.89
N GLN A 760 -17.58 42.82 50.84
CA GLN A 760 -18.96 42.32 50.90
C GLN A 760 -19.06 40.81 50.70
N ARG A 761 -19.24 40.09 51.83
CA ARG A 761 -19.58 38.67 51.83
C ARG A 761 -20.91 38.48 51.08
N PRO A 762 -20.99 37.57 50.09
CA PRO A 762 -22.24 37.25 49.43
C PRO A 762 -23.23 36.75 50.48
N LYS A 763 -24.45 37.30 50.47
CA LYS A 763 -25.52 36.81 51.36
C LYS A 763 -25.74 35.34 51.01
N MET A 764 -25.73 34.47 52.00
CA MET A 764 -25.95 33.02 51.82
C MET A 764 -27.24 32.74 51.00
N ALA A 765 -28.23 33.64 51.09
CA ALA A 765 -29.45 33.62 50.29
C ALA A 765 -29.19 33.61 48.77
N ASP A 766 -28.19 34.33 48.27
CA ASP A 766 -27.90 34.42 46.83
C ASP A 766 -27.26 33.12 46.31
N VAL A 767 -26.37 32.53 47.10
CA VAL A 767 -25.76 31.22 46.81
C VAL A 767 -26.83 30.12 46.83
N VAL A 768 -27.69 30.12 47.87
CA VAL A 768 -28.79 29.17 47.98
C VAL A 768 -29.78 29.33 46.83
N ASN A 769 -30.11 30.56 46.42
CA ASN A 769 -30.97 30.81 45.27
C ASN A 769 -30.37 30.29 43.97
N GLN A 770 -29.07 30.47 43.76
CA GLN A 770 -28.38 29.91 42.58
C GLN A 770 -28.39 28.38 42.56
N VAL A 771 -28.11 27.75 43.71
CA VAL A 771 -28.13 26.28 43.84
C VAL A 771 -29.55 25.72 43.68
N MET A 772 -30.55 26.38 44.25
CA MET A 772 -31.97 26.01 44.10
C MET A 772 -32.44 26.15 42.65
N ARG A 773 -31.99 27.20 41.95
CA ARG A 773 -32.29 27.40 40.52
C ARG A 773 -31.66 26.32 39.66
N LEU A 774 -30.41 25.95 39.95
CA LEU A 774 -29.72 24.84 39.27
C LEU A 774 -30.40 23.49 39.53
N ARG A 775 -30.82 23.22 40.79
CA ARG A 775 -31.58 22.00 41.12
C ARG A 775 -32.94 21.92 40.43
N ARG A 776 -33.70 23.03 40.34
CA ARG A 776 -34.97 23.04 39.58
C ARG A 776 -34.75 22.73 38.11
N ILE A 777 -33.74 23.33 37.50
CA ILE A 777 -33.41 23.06 36.09
C ILE A 777 -33.03 21.58 35.89
N GLN A 778 -32.33 20.98 36.85
CA GLN A 778 -31.99 19.56 36.80
C GLN A 778 -33.23 18.65 36.94
N GLN A 779 -34.19 19.02 37.79
CA GLN A 779 -35.46 18.30 37.96
C GLN A 779 -36.36 18.39 36.71
N ASP A 780 -36.40 19.54 36.05
CA ASP A 780 -37.18 19.72 34.82
C ASP A 780 -36.60 18.90 33.66
N ILE A 781 -35.28 18.72 33.61
CA ILE A 781 -34.61 17.84 32.64
C ILE A 781 -35.01 16.36 32.84
N THR A 782 -35.14 15.91 34.09
CA THR A 782 -35.60 14.53 34.37
C THR A 782 -37.07 14.29 34.02
N LYS A 783 -37.94 15.31 34.08
CA LYS A 783 -39.36 15.15 33.73
C LYS A 783 -39.61 15.11 32.22
N ASN A 784 -38.85 15.86 31.42
CA ASN A 784 -39.08 15.94 29.97
C ASN A 784 -38.46 14.80 29.15
N ASN A 785 -37.74 13.86 29.78
CA ASN A 785 -37.25 12.65 29.11
C ASN A 785 -38.25 11.46 29.18
N GLY A 786 -39.49 11.70 29.64
CA GLY A 786 -40.51 10.66 29.83
C GLY A 786 -41.54 10.49 28.71
N SER A 787 -41.54 11.32 27.66
CA SER A 787 -42.45 11.14 26.52
C SER A 787 -41.72 10.37 25.41
N VAL A 788 -41.89 9.04 25.45
CA VAL A 788 -41.45 8.05 24.47
C VAL A 788 -41.93 8.37 23.06
#